data_AF-A0A8J4FVI7-F1
#
_entry.id   AF-A0A8J4FVI7-F1
#
_cell.length_a   1.000
_cell.length_b   1.000
_cell.length_c   1.000
_cell.angle_alpha   90.00
_cell.angle_beta   90.00
_cell.angle_gamma   90.00
#
_symmetry.space_group_name_H-M   'P 1'
#
loop_
_entity.id
_entity.type
_entity.pdbx_description
1 polymer ?
#
loop_
_entity_poly.entity_id
_entity_poly.type
_entity_poly.pdbx_seq_one_letter_code
_entity_poly.pdbx_strand_id
1 'polypeptide(L)'
;MSGYNMDELVHRMSGLGIKGSAELPTSSISILSHTHGRQRREERGIDKRQLQEAVKYGHKERANPGRDGKTRWRYTHKGIVYITDETSRHEITSWKIADAQDVAPSQGVLGARWGGGTSHVLLIVDHSGSMRKNDVPGYNNRIAAVYDCLARDLVKPQLRAGVGMGKLQVSLIEMSDDAQVVFERAALSSSLLSFLKGRMNARARSHGNYLLALDAARNILLDDVARRNQVFIIMLSDGAPSDHNAYSISYQEDDDEFYYSLRQPTAFARLHGSRVLTNQKWSTVSQLVQLECVEWVKRVGDLLGRDRVFMGTVAFGPPSENYVVLEKMAAALPRSSFQKLGLSAACLRTALSSLTDSITTLRTEVTPAYTGGGRQLTLRPDILLKGERQSYGECDRIHDGLSWELYIGSKFVHKRRYDPATKRMVDAPFTTSEPVPSWGCAYPEMKKGVAHAMHKFGEGAERVVYQCTEVVSFDGGKTGYCVGPRLVAKSTRFNEYLQTEEFHRDFCRTQGEAEELAQLFNRRLRGGPEWQLHFLPCFVYTIKDGGRYSGRRGVLEILVEEELEGKFTKWNNNTGGVARGSLCDTNRSNGINKTTLGAIEEDDEDYDSDYDSDDYDNYGSASSASADDVPQCFSHFTHYVTAGLKLVCDLQGVWNSVDGFMLTDPVIHHSRGSRRGATDRGRAGIQSFFASHVCNPLCRRLGLPPGPAT
;
A
#
# COMPACT_ATOMS: atom_id res chain seq x y z
N MET A 1 -13.47 20.12 43.94
CA MET A 1 -13.05 19.28 45.08
C MET A 1 -12.72 17.89 44.54
N SER A 2 -11.50 17.43 44.82
CA SER A 2 -10.90 16.08 44.63
C SER A 2 -11.21 15.38 43.28
N GLY A 3 -10.32 15.30 42.30
CA GLY A 3 -8.90 14.96 42.46
C GLY A 3 -8.77 13.45 42.69
N TYR A 4 -8.98 12.64 41.66
CA TYR A 4 -8.67 11.21 41.71
C TYR A 4 -7.19 11.01 41.38
N ASN A 5 -6.50 10.42 42.35
CA ASN A 5 -5.06 10.27 42.44
C ASN A 5 -4.58 9.08 41.60
N MET A 6 -3.73 9.34 40.60
CA MET A 6 -3.15 8.29 39.74
C MET A 6 -2.10 7.41 40.46
N ASP A 7 -1.62 7.80 41.64
CA ASP A 7 -0.59 7.04 42.37
C ASP A 7 -1.14 5.75 43.02
N GLU A 8 -2.45 5.64 43.23
CA GLU A 8 -3.07 4.45 43.85
C GLU A 8 -3.27 3.29 42.84
N LEU A 9 -3.28 3.58 41.54
CA LEU A 9 -3.35 2.58 40.48
C LEU A 9 -1.97 1.97 40.17
N VAL A 10 -0.89 2.76 40.35
CA VAL A 10 0.50 2.35 40.12
C VAL A 10 1.01 1.43 41.24
N HIS A 11 0.48 1.56 42.46
CA HIS A 11 0.89 0.73 43.59
C HIS A 11 0.26 -0.68 43.60
N ARG A 12 -0.78 -0.93 42.80
CA ARG A 12 -1.46 -2.23 42.67
C ARG A 12 -0.88 -3.16 41.60
N MET A 13 0.04 -2.68 40.75
CA MET A 13 0.68 -3.49 39.70
C MET A 13 2.17 -3.83 39.95
N SER A 14 2.75 -3.36 41.06
CA SER A 14 4.18 -3.53 41.36
C SER A 14 4.49 -4.66 42.37
N GLY A 15 3.49 -5.43 42.81
CA GLY A 15 3.69 -6.54 43.75
C GLY A 15 3.37 -7.88 43.12
N LEU A 16 4.33 -8.50 42.42
CA LEU A 16 4.55 -9.95 42.28
C LEU A 16 5.70 -10.19 41.28
N GLY A 17 6.93 -9.96 41.75
CA GLY A 17 8.10 -10.48 41.06
C GLY A 17 8.16 -12.00 41.20
N ILE A 18 8.15 -12.72 40.07
CA ILE A 18 8.54 -14.13 40.03
C ILE A 18 9.65 -14.30 38.98
N LYS A 19 10.79 -14.78 39.48
CA LYS A 19 12.01 -15.18 38.77
C LYS A 19 11.70 -16.20 37.66
N GLY A 20 12.52 -16.18 36.61
CA GLY A 20 12.40 -17.02 35.42
C GLY A 20 12.03 -18.48 35.68
N SER A 21 11.02 -18.95 34.96
CA SER A 21 10.67 -20.36 34.87
C SER A 21 11.71 -21.09 34.01
N ALA A 22 12.51 -21.93 34.64
CA ALA A 22 13.23 -22.99 33.94
C ALA A 22 12.18 -23.93 33.31
N GLU A 23 12.29 -24.20 32.01
CA GLU A 23 11.42 -25.17 31.34
C GLU A 23 11.54 -26.55 32.00
N LEU A 24 10.41 -27.17 32.31
CA LEU A 24 10.34 -28.52 32.85
C LEU A 24 10.92 -29.54 31.84
N PRO A 25 11.85 -30.42 32.21
CA PRO A 25 12.40 -31.42 31.30
C PRO A 25 11.32 -32.37 30.78
N THR A 26 11.38 -32.80 29.52
CA THR A 26 10.34 -33.62 28.85
C THR A 26 10.00 -34.91 29.63
N SER A 27 10.95 -35.45 30.39
CA SER A 27 10.75 -36.59 31.29
C SER A 27 9.78 -36.35 32.45
N SER A 28 9.54 -35.09 32.81
CA SER A 28 8.63 -34.70 33.91
C SER A 28 7.15 -34.66 33.51
N ILE A 29 6.83 -34.83 32.22
CA ILE A 29 5.44 -34.91 31.74
C ILE A 29 4.89 -36.29 32.05
N SER A 30 4.02 -36.38 33.07
CA SER A 30 3.35 -37.62 33.43
C SER A 30 2.25 -37.97 32.42
N ILE A 31 2.49 -39.04 31.65
CA ILE A 31 1.54 -39.61 30.70
C ILE A 31 1.19 -41.04 31.10
N LEU A 32 -0.11 -41.29 31.26
CA LEU A 32 -0.71 -42.55 31.67
C LEU A 32 -1.37 -43.20 30.44
N SER A 33 -0.73 -44.24 29.87
CA SER A 33 -1.30 -44.93 28.72
C SER A 33 -2.28 -46.01 29.16
N HIS A 34 -3.51 -46.00 28.61
CA HIS A 34 -4.45 -47.12 28.74
C HIS A 34 -3.89 -48.40 28.11
N THR A 35 -4.41 -49.56 28.49
CA THR A 35 -4.01 -50.89 28.00
C THR A 35 -3.99 -50.95 26.47
N HIS A 36 -5.03 -50.42 25.82
CA HIS A 36 -5.12 -50.34 24.35
C HIS A 36 -4.08 -49.38 23.73
N GLY A 37 -3.85 -48.21 24.31
CA GLY A 37 -2.83 -47.26 23.81
C GLY A 37 -1.40 -47.81 23.94
N ARG A 38 -1.11 -48.51 25.04
CA ARG A 38 0.18 -49.18 25.26
C ARG A 38 0.43 -50.28 24.24
N GLN A 39 -0.55 -51.16 24.02
CA GLN A 39 -0.46 -52.25 23.05
C GLN A 39 -0.21 -51.74 21.62
N ARG A 40 -0.91 -50.67 21.20
CA ARG A 40 -0.70 -50.07 19.87
C ARG A 40 0.69 -49.47 19.68
N ARG A 41 1.31 -48.94 20.74
CA ARG A 41 2.68 -48.42 20.67
C ARG A 41 3.72 -49.53 20.55
N GLU A 42 3.55 -50.63 21.29
CA GLU A 42 4.43 -51.80 21.22
C GLU A 42 4.35 -52.46 19.84
N GLU A 43 3.14 -52.66 19.31
CA GLU A 43 2.93 -53.21 17.96
C GLU A 43 3.51 -52.33 16.83
N ARG A 44 3.79 -51.04 17.09
CA ARG A 44 4.20 -50.05 16.07
C ARG A 44 5.58 -49.45 16.29
N GLY A 45 6.32 -49.94 17.30
CA GLY A 45 7.65 -49.44 17.66
C GLY A 45 7.67 -47.93 17.92
N ILE A 46 6.75 -47.45 18.76
CA ILE A 46 6.66 -46.05 19.20
C ILE A 46 7.03 -45.96 20.69
N ASP A 47 8.11 -45.25 21.01
CA ASP A 47 8.59 -45.14 22.39
C ASP A 47 7.76 -44.13 23.21
N LYS A 48 7.62 -44.39 24.52
CA LYS A 48 6.90 -43.51 25.46
C LYS A 48 7.52 -42.10 25.50
N ARG A 49 8.84 -41.97 25.31
CA ARG A 49 9.51 -40.67 25.23
C ARG A 49 9.04 -39.85 24.03
N GLN A 50 8.77 -40.50 22.89
CA GLN A 50 8.27 -39.84 21.69
C GLN A 50 6.84 -39.30 21.88
N LEU A 51 6.04 -39.96 22.72
CA LEU A 51 4.72 -39.46 23.15
C LEU A 51 4.86 -38.24 24.08
N GLN A 52 5.80 -38.26 25.03
CA GLN A 52 6.07 -37.10 25.89
C GLN A 52 6.56 -35.89 25.06
N GLU A 53 7.43 -36.14 24.07
CA GLU A 53 7.86 -35.12 23.11
C GLU A 53 6.68 -34.61 22.28
N ALA A 54 5.75 -35.46 21.84
CA ALA A 54 4.59 -35.03 21.08
C ALA A 54 3.59 -34.22 21.90
N VAL A 55 3.39 -34.52 23.18
CA VAL A 55 2.52 -33.71 24.05
C VAL A 55 3.17 -32.36 24.37
N LYS A 56 4.50 -32.30 24.46
CA LYS A 56 5.25 -31.07 24.76
C LYS A 56 5.48 -30.17 23.54
N TYR A 57 5.82 -30.76 22.41
CA TYR A 57 6.33 -30.09 21.21
C TYR A 57 5.54 -30.42 19.93
N GLY A 58 4.53 -31.28 20.02
CA GLY A 58 3.71 -31.67 18.88
C GLY A 58 2.59 -30.68 18.61
N HIS A 59 2.18 -30.62 17.35
CA HIS A 59 1.03 -29.83 16.92
C HIS A 59 -0.25 -30.43 17.49
N LYS A 60 -0.97 -29.67 18.32
CA LYS A 60 -2.18 -30.10 19.04
C LYS A 60 -3.43 -29.61 18.31
N GLU A 61 -4.32 -30.53 17.93
CA GLU A 61 -5.61 -30.24 17.31
C GLU A 61 -6.73 -31.06 17.96
N ARG A 62 -8.00 -30.67 17.76
CA ARG A 62 -9.15 -31.40 18.34
C ARG A 62 -9.38 -32.70 17.57
N ALA A 63 -9.42 -33.82 18.28
CA ALA A 63 -9.77 -35.13 17.70
C ALA A 63 -11.28 -35.36 17.73
N ASN A 64 -11.77 -36.31 16.92
CA ASN A 64 -13.16 -36.74 17.01
C ASN A 64 -13.47 -37.17 18.45
N PRO A 65 -14.58 -36.68 19.05
CA PRO A 65 -14.95 -37.02 20.41
C PRO A 65 -15.17 -38.52 20.55
N GLY A 66 -15.00 -39.03 21.78
CA GLY A 66 -15.27 -40.43 22.06
C GLY A 66 -16.74 -40.80 21.86
N ARG A 67 -17.05 -42.09 21.87
CA ARG A 67 -18.45 -42.58 21.85
C ARG A 67 -19.28 -42.05 23.02
N ASP A 68 -18.60 -41.60 24.08
CA ASP A 68 -19.10 -40.95 25.29
C ASP A 68 -19.22 -39.42 25.17
N GLY A 69 -18.93 -38.84 24.00
CA GLY A 69 -19.00 -37.39 23.73
C GLY A 69 -17.85 -36.57 24.34
N LYS A 70 -16.89 -37.22 25.03
CA LYS A 70 -15.78 -36.52 25.68
C LYS A 70 -14.78 -35.97 24.66
N THR A 71 -14.25 -34.79 24.97
CA THR A 71 -13.27 -34.09 24.13
C THR A 71 -11.96 -34.87 24.09
N ARG A 72 -11.37 -35.00 22.91
CA ARG A 72 -10.09 -35.68 22.72
C ARG A 72 -9.13 -34.75 21.98
N TRP A 73 -7.85 -34.86 22.28
CA TRP A 73 -6.80 -34.09 21.62
C TRP A 73 -5.97 -34.99 20.71
N ARG A 74 -5.67 -34.52 19.52
CA ARG A 74 -4.70 -35.14 18.60
C ARG A 74 -3.40 -34.34 18.65
N TYR A 75 -2.28 -35.04 18.79
CA TYR A 75 -0.94 -34.48 18.69
C TYR A 75 -0.21 -35.09 17.50
N THR A 76 0.38 -34.27 16.64
CA THR A 76 1.23 -34.74 15.54
C THR A 76 2.66 -34.24 15.75
N HIS A 77 3.62 -35.17 15.86
CA HIS A 77 5.04 -34.84 16.05
C HIS A 77 5.94 -35.88 15.38
N LYS A 78 6.90 -35.42 14.56
CA LYS A 78 7.87 -36.26 13.84
C LYS A 78 7.23 -37.44 13.07
N GLY A 79 6.13 -37.18 12.37
CA GLY A 79 5.40 -38.19 11.59
C GLY A 79 4.58 -39.18 12.42
N ILE A 80 4.41 -38.95 13.72
CA ILE A 80 3.61 -39.78 14.62
C ILE A 80 2.41 -38.98 15.12
N VAL A 81 1.22 -39.58 15.03
CA VAL A 81 -0.04 -39.04 15.53
C VAL A 81 -0.41 -39.75 16.83
N TYR A 82 -0.82 -38.99 17.84
CA TYR A 82 -1.28 -39.47 19.14
C TYR A 82 -2.66 -38.88 19.45
N ILE A 83 -3.54 -39.69 20.03
CA ILE A 83 -4.84 -39.24 20.55
C ILE A 83 -4.82 -39.37 22.06
N THR A 84 -5.17 -38.29 22.76
CA THR A 84 -5.28 -38.24 24.21
C THR A 84 -6.69 -37.82 24.64
N ASP A 85 -7.00 -38.05 25.91
CA ASP A 85 -8.21 -37.56 26.58
C ASP A 85 -8.21 -36.04 26.73
N GLU A 86 -9.29 -35.48 27.32
CA GLU A 86 -9.46 -34.05 27.53
C GLU A 86 -8.33 -33.41 28.36
N THR A 87 -7.68 -34.20 29.23
CA THR A 87 -6.61 -33.73 30.12
C THR A 87 -5.23 -33.71 29.46
N SER A 88 -5.08 -34.27 28.24
CA SER A 88 -3.79 -34.54 27.58
C SER A 88 -2.85 -35.44 28.38
N ARG A 89 -3.32 -36.07 29.46
CA ARG A 89 -2.51 -36.94 30.33
C ARG A 89 -2.74 -38.42 30.06
N HIS A 90 -3.85 -38.79 29.42
CA HIS A 90 -4.14 -40.19 29.08
C HIS A 90 -4.05 -40.45 27.59
N GLU A 91 -3.21 -41.39 27.19
CA GLU A 91 -3.12 -41.85 25.80
C GLU A 91 -4.23 -42.84 25.47
N ILE A 92 -4.95 -42.57 24.38
CA ILE A 92 -6.03 -43.39 23.85
C ILE A 92 -5.51 -44.29 22.70
N THR A 93 -4.74 -43.73 21.75
CA THR A 93 -4.15 -44.48 20.62
C THR A 93 -3.06 -43.65 19.90
N SER A 94 -2.22 -44.29 19.09
CA SER A 94 -1.15 -43.64 18.33
C SER A 94 -0.72 -44.40 17.06
N TRP A 95 -0.27 -43.70 16.01
CA TRP A 95 0.18 -44.29 14.73
C TRP A 95 1.19 -43.41 13.97
N LYS A 96 2.02 -44.03 13.11
CA LYS A 96 2.92 -43.34 12.16
C LYS A 96 2.17 -43.01 10.87
N ILE A 97 2.41 -41.85 10.28
CA ILE A 97 1.90 -41.47 8.96
C ILE A 97 2.85 -42.07 7.91
N ALA A 98 2.32 -42.91 7.01
CA ALA A 98 3.09 -43.38 5.86
C ALA A 98 3.18 -42.22 4.84
N ASP A 99 4.40 -41.95 4.34
CA ASP A 99 4.75 -40.93 3.34
C ASP A 99 4.79 -39.45 3.82
N ALA A 100 5.61 -39.15 4.83
CA ALA A 100 6.02 -37.77 5.11
C ALA A 100 7.25 -37.39 4.27
N GLN A 101 7.03 -36.68 3.15
CA GLN A 101 8.05 -35.80 2.56
C GLN A 101 8.32 -34.65 3.53
N ASP A 102 9.60 -34.28 3.65
CA ASP A 102 10.20 -33.43 4.67
C ASP A 102 9.37 -32.18 5.04
N VAL A 103 8.83 -32.18 6.26
CA VAL A 103 8.46 -30.96 6.97
C VAL A 103 9.76 -30.24 7.30
N ALA A 104 9.97 -29.05 6.72
CA ALA A 104 11.13 -28.22 7.05
C ALA A 104 11.23 -28.04 8.57
N PRO A 105 12.40 -28.29 9.19
CA PRO A 105 12.53 -28.36 10.63
C PRO A 105 12.26 -27.00 11.28
N SER A 106 11.52 -27.02 12.39
CA SER A 106 11.53 -25.96 13.39
C SER A 106 12.95 -25.82 13.95
N GLN A 107 13.77 -24.92 13.41
CA GLN A 107 15.03 -24.59 14.04
C GLN A 107 14.78 -23.65 15.22
N GLY A 108 14.86 -24.25 16.40
CA GLY A 108 14.99 -23.53 17.66
C GLY A 108 16.23 -22.65 17.68
N VAL A 109 16.07 -21.55 18.41
CA VAL A 109 17.04 -20.55 18.81
C VAL A 109 18.46 -21.11 18.98
N LEU A 110 19.39 -20.65 18.13
CA LEU A 110 20.79 -20.50 18.50
C LEU A 110 21.10 -19.01 18.57
N GLY A 111 21.39 -18.57 19.79
CA GLY A 111 21.78 -17.22 20.10
C GLY A 111 23.01 -16.83 19.30
N ALA A 112 22.82 -15.89 18.40
CA ALA A 112 23.90 -15.09 17.89
C ALA A 112 23.38 -13.66 17.80
N ARG A 113 24.00 -12.80 18.62
CA ARG A 113 23.80 -11.36 18.60
C ARG A 113 24.27 -10.87 17.24
N TRP A 114 23.34 -10.46 16.39
CA TRP A 114 23.62 -9.87 15.10
C TRP A 114 22.92 -8.52 15.00
N GLY A 115 23.68 -7.46 14.78
CA GLY A 115 23.16 -6.11 14.55
C GLY A 115 22.90 -5.87 13.06
N GLY A 116 21.62 -5.86 12.65
CA GLY A 116 21.17 -5.48 11.30
C GLY A 116 19.66 -5.74 11.13
N GLY A 117 18.89 -4.76 10.62
CA GLY A 117 17.43 -4.76 10.62
C GLY A 117 16.77 -5.82 9.72
N THR A 118 15.83 -6.60 10.28
CA THR A 118 15.05 -7.62 9.57
C THR A 118 13.60 -7.18 9.34
N SER A 119 12.91 -7.74 8.34
CA SER A 119 11.51 -7.42 8.02
C SER A 119 10.62 -8.63 8.26
N HIS A 120 9.42 -8.42 8.77
CA HIS A 120 8.51 -9.49 9.15
C HIS A 120 7.13 -9.26 8.51
N VAL A 121 6.69 -10.22 7.70
CA VAL A 121 5.35 -10.24 7.08
C VAL A 121 4.48 -11.21 7.87
N LEU A 122 3.37 -10.73 8.41
CA LEU A 122 2.37 -11.52 9.10
C LEU A 122 1.11 -11.62 8.23
N LEU A 123 0.84 -12.81 7.73
CA LEU A 123 -0.36 -13.12 6.95
C LEU A 123 -1.47 -13.58 7.88
N ILE A 124 -2.66 -12.98 7.77
CA ILE A 124 -3.88 -13.39 8.45
C ILE A 124 -4.91 -13.70 7.37
N VAL A 125 -5.21 -14.97 7.16
CA VAL A 125 -6.07 -15.44 6.06
C VAL A 125 -7.39 -15.96 6.61
N ASP A 126 -8.51 -15.46 6.10
CA ASP A 126 -9.81 -16.03 6.40
C ASP A 126 -9.90 -17.49 5.94
N HIS A 127 -10.21 -18.35 6.89
CA HIS A 127 -10.37 -19.78 6.72
C HIS A 127 -11.77 -20.24 7.19
N SER A 128 -12.74 -19.32 7.15
CA SER A 128 -14.16 -19.52 7.43
C SER A 128 -14.89 -20.36 6.37
N GLY A 129 -16.10 -20.82 6.71
CA GLY A 129 -16.91 -21.64 5.80
C GLY A 129 -17.30 -20.94 4.48
N SER A 130 -17.42 -19.61 4.47
CA SER A 130 -17.76 -18.82 3.26
C SER A 130 -16.66 -18.87 2.21
N MET A 131 -15.41 -19.06 2.64
CA MET A 131 -14.24 -19.20 1.76
C MET A 131 -14.23 -20.50 0.93
N ARG A 132 -15.19 -21.40 1.13
CA ARG A 132 -15.38 -22.62 0.31
C ARG A 132 -16.17 -22.39 -0.97
N LYS A 133 -16.80 -21.22 -1.15
CA LYS A 133 -17.63 -20.94 -2.32
C LYS A 133 -16.80 -21.04 -3.60
N ASN A 134 -17.38 -21.66 -4.62
CA ASN A 134 -16.81 -21.79 -5.96
C ASN A 134 -17.35 -20.67 -6.87
N ASP A 135 -16.93 -19.45 -6.59
CA ASP A 135 -17.39 -18.24 -7.27
C ASP A 135 -16.24 -17.33 -7.72
N VAL A 136 -15.01 -17.87 -7.74
CA VAL A 136 -13.82 -17.22 -8.30
C VAL A 136 -13.46 -17.92 -9.61
N PRO A 137 -13.56 -17.25 -10.76
CA PRO A 137 -13.23 -17.85 -12.05
C PRO A 137 -11.82 -18.48 -12.06
N GLY A 138 -11.72 -19.72 -12.51
CA GLY A 138 -10.45 -20.47 -12.60
C GLY A 138 -10.03 -21.22 -11.34
N TYR A 139 -10.78 -21.15 -10.24
CA TYR A 139 -10.45 -21.84 -8.99
C TYR A 139 -11.64 -22.61 -8.41
N ASN A 140 -11.37 -23.72 -7.75
CA ASN A 140 -12.42 -24.56 -7.15
C ASN A 140 -13.07 -23.93 -5.90
N ASN A 141 -12.39 -22.99 -5.25
CA ASN A 141 -12.88 -22.24 -4.10
C ASN A 141 -12.02 -20.99 -3.84
N ARG A 142 -12.52 -20.06 -3.03
CA ARG A 142 -11.80 -18.83 -2.64
C ARG A 142 -10.47 -19.12 -1.93
N ILE A 143 -10.38 -20.15 -1.07
CA ILE A 143 -9.11 -20.57 -0.42
C ILE A 143 -8.02 -20.93 -1.43
N ALA A 144 -8.37 -21.70 -2.46
CA ALA A 144 -7.44 -22.09 -3.51
C ALA A 144 -6.91 -20.86 -4.26
N ALA A 145 -7.77 -19.87 -4.54
CA ALA A 145 -7.36 -18.61 -5.13
C ALA A 145 -6.41 -17.82 -4.21
N VAL A 146 -6.74 -17.68 -2.91
CA VAL A 146 -5.89 -17.00 -1.93
C VAL A 146 -4.50 -17.60 -1.83
N TYR A 147 -4.40 -18.91 -1.63
CA TYR A 147 -3.10 -19.55 -1.43
C TYR A 147 -2.25 -19.64 -2.70
N ASP A 148 -2.87 -19.80 -3.88
CA ASP A 148 -2.11 -19.74 -5.14
C ASP A 148 -1.54 -18.34 -5.36
N CYS A 149 -2.34 -17.28 -5.13
CA CYS A 149 -1.86 -15.90 -5.30
C CYS A 149 -0.80 -15.52 -4.25
N LEU A 150 -0.95 -15.93 -2.98
CA LEU A 150 0.11 -15.73 -1.97
C LEU A 150 1.42 -16.42 -2.35
N ALA A 151 1.35 -17.63 -2.92
CA ALA A 151 2.54 -18.32 -3.39
C ALA A 151 3.18 -17.62 -4.60
N ARG A 152 2.37 -17.27 -5.60
CA ARG A 152 2.83 -16.75 -6.90
C ARG A 152 3.25 -15.29 -6.89
N ASP A 153 2.56 -14.46 -6.12
CA ASP A 153 2.64 -13.00 -6.25
C ASP A 153 3.26 -12.34 -5.02
N LEU A 154 3.19 -12.97 -3.84
CA LEU A 154 3.90 -12.48 -2.65
C LEU A 154 5.27 -13.17 -2.45
N VAL A 155 5.34 -14.50 -2.49
CA VAL A 155 6.58 -15.23 -2.13
C VAL A 155 7.53 -15.42 -3.31
N LYS A 156 7.02 -15.83 -4.48
CA LYS A 156 7.86 -16.14 -5.65
C LYS A 156 8.63 -14.93 -6.21
N PRO A 157 8.10 -13.69 -6.28
CA PRO A 157 8.87 -12.54 -6.77
C PRO A 157 10.03 -12.21 -5.83
N GLN A 158 9.79 -12.31 -4.52
CA GLN A 158 10.80 -12.07 -3.48
C GLN A 158 11.93 -13.12 -3.51
N LEU A 159 11.67 -14.34 -4.01
CA LEU A 159 12.70 -15.35 -4.25
C LEU A 159 13.55 -15.08 -5.50
N ARG A 160 12.95 -14.51 -6.56
CA ARG A 160 13.64 -14.20 -7.83
C ARG A 160 14.57 -12.98 -7.73
N ALA A 161 14.26 -12.03 -6.85
CA ALA A 161 15.02 -10.80 -6.67
C ALA A 161 16.45 -10.97 -6.11
N GLY A 162 16.86 -12.19 -5.73
CA GLY A 162 18.25 -12.50 -5.38
C GLY A 162 18.66 -12.09 -3.96
N VAL A 163 19.50 -12.93 -3.35
CA VAL A 163 20.06 -12.80 -2.01
C VAL A 163 20.99 -11.58 -1.94
N GLY A 164 20.42 -10.39 -1.64
CA GLY A 164 21.19 -9.15 -1.48
C GLY A 164 20.50 -8.04 -0.67
N MET A 165 19.23 -8.21 -0.28
CA MET A 165 18.42 -7.15 0.35
C MET A 165 17.70 -7.62 1.62
N GLY A 166 18.41 -7.73 2.76
CA GLY A 166 17.83 -7.95 4.10
C GLY A 166 17.03 -9.25 4.30
N LYS A 167 16.98 -9.79 5.52
CA LYS A 167 16.26 -11.06 5.80
C LYS A 167 14.76 -10.78 5.98
N LEU A 168 13.91 -11.23 5.04
CA LEU A 168 12.45 -11.26 5.16
C LEU A 168 12.00 -12.56 5.83
N GLN A 169 11.16 -12.46 6.83
CA GLN A 169 10.49 -13.58 7.49
C GLN A 169 8.99 -13.49 7.28
N VAL A 170 8.32 -14.62 7.14
CA VAL A 170 6.87 -14.70 6.97
C VAL A 170 6.25 -15.54 8.09
N SER A 171 5.14 -15.09 8.66
CA SER A 171 4.28 -15.86 9.56
C SER A 171 2.89 -15.96 8.96
N LEU A 172 2.16 -17.04 9.25
CA LEU A 172 0.80 -17.26 8.74
C LEU A 172 -0.15 -17.66 9.87
N ILE A 173 -1.26 -16.93 9.97
CA ILE A 173 -2.41 -17.20 10.82
C ILE A 173 -3.61 -17.48 9.92
N GLU A 174 -4.31 -18.57 10.19
CA GLU A 174 -5.60 -18.88 9.60
C GLU A 174 -6.71 -18.50 10.58
N MET A 175 -7.49 -17.51 10.18
CA MET A 175 -8.64 -17.04 10.92
C MET A 175 -9.76 -18.07 10.82
N SER A 176 -10.17 -18.56 11.98
CA SER A 176 -11.27 -19.53 12.17
C SER A 176 -11.83 -19.33 13.58
N ASP A 177 -12.61 -20.27 14.10
CA ASP A 177 -13.16 -20.18 15.46
C ASP A 177 -12.10 -19.94 16.54
N ASP A 178 -10.90 -20.52 16.40
CA ASP A 178 -9.84 -20.53 17.43
C ASP A 178 -8.50 -19.91 16.92
N ALA A 179 -8.48 -19.25 15.75
CA ALA A 179 -7.29 -18.68 15.09
C ALA A 179 -6.02 -19.56 15.10
N GLN A 180 -5.73 -20.23 13.99
CA GLN A 180 -4.61 -21.17 13.90
C GLN A 180 -3.33 -20.50 13.41
N VAL A 181 -2.29 -20.46 14.24
CA VAL A 181 -0.92 -20.12 13.77
C VAL A 181 -0.38 -21.33 12.99
N VAL A 182 -0.22 -21.18 11.67
CA VAL A 182 0.22 -22.26 10.77
C VAL A 182 1.74 -22.40 10.79
N PHE A 183 2.45 -21.27 10.76
CA PHE A 183 3.90 -21.20 10.98
C PHE A 183 4.31 -19.78 11.40
N GLU A 184 5.48 -19.69 12.04
CA GLU A 184 6.05 -18.42 12.49
C GLU A 184 7.43 -18.21 11.87
N ARG A 185 7.66 -17.00 11.36
CA ARG A 185 8.96 -16.46 10.92
C ARG A 185 9.74 -17.35 9.96
N ALA A 186 9.03 -18.05 9.07
CA ALA A 186 9.64 -18.85 8.01
C ALA A 186 10.45 -17.95 7.07
N ALA A 187 11.69 -18.37 6.77
CA ALA A 187 12.51 -17.70 5.77
C ALA A 187 11.94 -17.95 4.37
N LEU A 188 12.06 -16.94 3.50
CA LEU A 188 11.77 -17.11 2.07
C LEU A 188 12.61 -18.26 1.50
N SER A 189 11.93 -19.28 1.02
CA SER A 189 12.55 -20.50 0.51
C SER A 189 11.64 -21.19 -0.50
N SER A 190 12.21 -22.04 -1.35
CA SER A 190 11.42 -22.89 -2.25
C SER A 190 10.51 -23.85 -1.47
N SER A 191 10.90 -24.24 -0.26
CA SER A 191 10.07 -25.04 0.65
C SER A 191 8.85 -24.25 1.16
N LEU A 192 9.01 -22.98 1.55
CA LEU A 192 7.88 -22.12 1.91
C LEU A 192 6.92 -21.92 0.73
N LEU A 193 7.45 -21.74 -0.49
CA LEU A 193 6.64 -21.63 -1.70
C LEU A 193 5.81 -22.89 -1.95
N SER A 194 6.42 -24.08 -1.86
CA SER A 194 5.73 -25.36 -1.99
C SER A 194 4.70 -25.59 -0.90
N PHE A 195 4.99 -25.17 0.34
CA PHE A 195 4.06 -25.26 1.46
C PHE A 195 2.78 -24.47 1.20
N LEU A 196 2.90 -23.20 0.78
CA LEU A 196 1.74 -22.36 0.47
C LEU A 196 0.90 -22.93 -0.69
N LYS A 197 1.53 -23.44 -1.75
CA LYS A 197 0.81 -24.15 -2.82
C LYS A 197 0.04 -25.38 -2.31
N GLY A 198 0.60 -26.12 -1.34
CA GLY A 198 -0.08 -27.24 -0.70
C GLY A 198 -1.36 -26.82 0.05
N ARG A 199 -1.39 -25.59 0.60
CA ARG A 199 -2.55 -25.05 1.32
C ARG A 199 -3.75 -24.73 0.42
N MET A 200 -3.61 -24.75 -0.91
CA MET A 200 -4.75 -24.62 -1.84
C MET A 200 -5.82 -25.70 -1.63
N ASN A 201 -5.44 -26.85 -1.05
CA ASN A 201 -6.33 -27.96 -0.72
C ASN A 201 -6.84 -27.93 0.72
N ALA A 202 -6.54 -26.88 1.49
CA ALA A 202 -6.99 -26.72 2.85
C ALA A 202 -8.52 -26.57 2.91
N ARG A 203 -9.13 -27.16 3.95
CA ARG A 203 -10.58 -27.17 4.11
C ARG A 203 -11.01 -26.11 5.11
N ALA A 204 -11.45 -24.97 4.61
CA ALA A 204 -12.02 -23.89 5.41
C ALA A 204 -13.35 -24.28 6.06
N ARG A 205 -13.57 -23.84 7.31
CA ARG A 205 -14.72 -24.26 8.14
C ARG A 205 -15.06 -23.18 9.16
N SER A 206 -16.31 -23.21 9.60
CA SER A 206 -16.80 -22.43 10.73
C SER A 206 -16.74 -20.91 10.52
N HIS A 207 -16.50 -20.12 11.56
CA HIS A 207 -16.64 -18.66 11.55
C HIS A 207 -15.29 -17.95 11.38
N GLY A 208 -15.30 -16.78 10.73
CA GLY A 208 -14.15 -15.89 10.60
C GLY A 208 -14.09 -14.89 11.75
N ASN A 209 -13.44 -15.27 12.86
CA ASN A 209 -13.33 -14.41 14.06
C ASN A 209 -12.05 -13.57 14.03
N TYR A 210 -12.20 -12.25 13.92
CA TYR A 210 -11.09 -11.31 13.76
C TYR A 210 -10.32 -11.14 15.07
N LEU A 211 -11.00 -10.96 16.20
CA LEU A 211 -10.35 -10.59 17.46
C LEU A 211 -9.40 -11.69 17.95
N LEU A 212 -9.77 -12.96 17.77
CA LEU A 212 -8.92 -14.10 18.11
C LEU A 212 -7.69 -14.18 17.19
N ALA A 213 -7.86 -13.92 15.89
CA ALA A 213 -6.75 -13.88 14.94
C ALA A 213 -5.79 -12.72 15.25
N LEU A 214 -6.33 -11.56 15.66
CA LEU A 214 -5.55 -10.41 16.08
C LEU A 214 -4.84 -10.65 17.43
N ASP A 215 -5.44 -11.38 18.37
CA ASP A 215 -4.74 -11.75 19.61
C ASP A 215 -3.59 -12.75 19.35
N ALA A 216 -3.80 -13.72 18.47
CA ALA A 216 -2.72 -14.59 17.99
C ALA A 216 -1.60 -13.79 17.31
N ALA A 217 -1.96 -12.81 16.47
CA ALA A 217 -1.01 -11.89 15.83
C ALA A 217 -0.18 -11.11 16.86
N ARG A 218 -0.81 -10.60 17.92
CA ARG A 218 -0.14 -9.86 18.99
C ARG A 218 1.00 -10.68 19.60
N ASN A 219 0.76 -11.95 19.89
CA ASN A 219 1.76 -12.83 20.50
C ASN A 219 3.01 -13.00 19.61
N ILE A 220 2.83 -13.13 18.29
CA ILE A 220 3.96 -13.23 17.35
C ILE A 220 4.72 -11.90 17.27
N LEU A 221 4.01 -10.76 17.35
CA LEU A 221 4.56 -9.42 17.18
C LEU A 221 5.30 -8.86 18.41
N LEU A 222 5.06 -9.38 19.61
CA LEU A 222 5.80 -8.97 20.82
C LEU A 222 7.31 -9.08 20.64
N ASP A 223 7.72 -10.12 19.92
CA ASP A 223 9.10 -10.43 19.59
C ASP A 223 9.74 -9.41 18.60
N ASP A 224 8.93 -8.68 17.83
CA ASP A 224 9.39 -7.62 16.91
C ASP A 224 9.74 -6.32 17.64
N VAL A 225 9.20 -6.10 18.85
CA VAL A 225 9.53 -4.95 19.71
C VAL A 225 11.03 -4.94 20.02
N ALA A 226 11.55 -6.10 20.45
CA ALA A 226 12.96 -6.27 20.77
C ALA A 226 13.87 -6.24 19.52
N ARG A 227 13.37 -6.76 18.39
CA ARG A 227 14.14 -6.89 17.13
C ARG A 227 14.12 -5.62 16.28
N ARG A 228 13.24 -4.66 16.60
CA ARG A 228 13.02 -3.42 15.83
C ARG A 228 12.73 -3.67 14.35
N ASN A 229 11.98 -4.73 14.06
CA ASN A 229 11.65 -5.11 12.70
C ASN A 229 10.68 -4.13 12.03
N GLN A 230 10.77 -4.03 10.71
CA GLN A 230 9.67 -3.49 9.90
C GLN A 230 8.59 -4.57 9.78
N VAL A 231 7.36 -4.23 10.16
CA VAL A 231 6.25 -5.19 10.30
C VAL A 231 5.17 -4.89 9.28
N PHE A 232 4.82 -5.92 8.51
CA PHE A 232 3.76 -5.88 7.50
C PHE A 232 2.68 -6.87 7.88
N ILE A 233 1.50 -6.39 8.25
CA ILE A 233 0.35 -7.22 8.58
C ILE A 233 -0.56 -7.20 7.37
N ILE A 234 -0.79 -8.37 6.75
CA ILE A 234 -1.70 -8.51 5.61
C ILE A 234 -2.86 -9.39 6.04
N MET A 235 -4.07 -8.84 6.03
CA MET A 235 -5.29 -9.54 6.40
C MET A 235 -6.21 -9.71 5.19
N LEU A 236 -6.61 -10.95 4.87
CA LEU A 236 -7.52 -11.28 3.77
C LEU A 236 -8.81 -11.89 4.32
N SER A 237 -9.97 -11.35 3.94
CA SER A 237 -11.27 -11.85 4.38
C SER A 237 -12.38 -11.58 3.36
N ASP A 238 -13.39 -12.45 3.33
CA ASP A 238 -14.51 -12.36 2.39
C ASP A 238 -15.76 -11.66 2.93
N GLY A 239 -15.70 -11.11 4.14
CA GLY A 239 -16.82 -10.38 4.73
C GLY A 239 -16.55 -9.84 6.14
N ALA A 240 -17.64 -9.60 6.87
CA ALA A 240 -17.60 -9.05 8.22
C ALA A 240 -17.16 -10.10 9.27
N PRO A 241 -16.55 -9.67 10.39
CA PRO A 241 -16.22 -10.56 11.50
C PRO A 241 -17.44 -11.29 12.05
N SER A 242 -17.25 -12.57 12.36
CA SER A 242 -18.25 -13.40 13.02
C SER A 242 -18.18 -13.35 14.56
N ASP A 243 -17.30 -12.51 15.12
CA ASP A 243 -17.03 -12.39 16.56
C ASP A 243 -18.28 -12.05 17.38
N HIS A 244 -19.28 -11.40 16.77
CA HIS A 244 -20.56 -11.11 17.40
C HIS A 244 -21.29 -12.38 17.91
N ASN A 245 -21.04 -13.55 17.32
CA ASN A 245 -21.60 -14.83 17.77
C ASN A 245 -21.04 -15.29 19.13
N ALA A 246 -19.92 -14.72 19.58
CA ALA A 246 -19.28 -15.04 20.86
C ALA A 246 -19.81 -14.22 22.05
N TYR A 247 -20.63 -13.19 21.84
CA TYR A 247 -21.17 -12.35 22.90
C TYR A 247 -22.56 -12.84 23.37
N SER A 248 -22.85 -12.71 24.67
CA SER A 248 -24.19 -12.90 25.22
C SER A 248 -24.68 -11.61 25.86
N ILE A 249 -25.95 -11.27 25.63
CA ILE A 249 -26.61 -10.12 26.24
C ILE A 249 -27.30 -10.60 27.52
N SER A 250 -26.87 -10.11 28.68
CA SER A 250 -27.58 -10.29 29.95
C SER A 250 -28.33 -9.00 30.30
N TYR A 251 -29.61 -9.10 30.62
CA TYR A 251 -30.42 -7.99 31.14
C TYR A 251 -30.45 -8.09 32.67
N GLN A 252 -30.13 -7.00 33.37
CA GLN A 252 -30.42 -6.86 34.80
C GLN A 252 -31.60 -5.89 34.95
N GLU A 253 -32.66 -6.34 35.61
CA GLU A 253 -33.92 -5.61 35.78
C GLU A 253 -33.80 -4.36 36.66
N ASP A 254 -32.71 -4.20 37.43
CA ASP A 254 -32.60 -3.18 38.48
C ASP A 254 -32.05 -1.81 38.04
N ASP A 255 -31.35 -1.70 36.89
CA ASP A 255 -30.68 -0.44 36.47
C ASP A 255 -31.10 0.08 35.08
N ASP A 256 -31.99 -0.62 34.37
CA ASP A 256 -32.35 -0.31 32.98
C ASP A 256 -31.12 -0.14 32.05
N GLU A 257 -29.99 -0.79 32.41
CA GLU A 257 -28.70 -0.72 31.75
C GLU A 257 -28.28 -2.10 31.22
N PHE A 258 -27.85 -2.17 29.95
CA PHE A 258 -27.44 -3.42 29.30
C PHE A 258 -25.94 -3.65 29.46
N TYR A 259 -25.56 -4.78 30.08
CA TYR A 259 -24.17 -5.20 30.18
C TYR A 259 -23.81 -6.21 29.09
N TYR A 260 -22.78 -5.89 28.31
CA TYR A 260 -22.19 -6.80 27.33
C TYR A 260 -21.10 -7.63 28.02
N SER A 261 -21.24 -8.96 28.05
CA SER A 261 -20.21 -9.87 28.58
C SER A 261 -19.77 -10.88 27.52
N LEU A 262 -18.46 -11.13 27.47
CA LEU A 262 -17.87 -12.25 26.71
C LEU A 262 -18.48 -13.55 27.24
N ARG A 263 -19.00 -14.43 26.36
CA ARG A 263 -19.41 -15.78 26.81
C ARG A 263 -18.20 -16.46 27.44
N GLN A 264 -18.26 -16.73 28.74
CA GLN A 264 -17.32 -17.69 29.33
C GLN A 264 -17.54 -19.05 28.65
N PRO A 265 -16.48 -19.77 28.24
CA PRO A 265 -16.57 -21.02 27.49
C PRO A 265 -16.92 -22.20 28.40
N THR A 266 -17.96 -22.08 29.23
CA THR A 266 -18.45 -23.17 30.07
C THR A 266 -19.96 -23.30 29.95
N ALA A 267 -20.37 -24.51 29.56
CA ALA A 267 -21.73 -25.03 29.47
C ALA A 267 -22.54 -24.64 28.22
N PHE A 268 -22.72 -25.64 27.35
CA PHE A 268 -23.87 -25.76 26.45
C PHE A 268 -25.16 -25.79 27.28
N ALA A 269 -25.67 -24.63 27.67
CA ALA A 269 -27.07 -24.51 28.06
C ALA A 269 -27.88 -24.28 26.77
N ARG A 270 -28.56 -25.33 26.30
CA ARG A 270 -29.69 -25.17 25.38
C ARG A 270 -30.75 -24.35 26.11
N LEU A 271 -30.74 -23.03 25.95
CA LEU A 271 -31.86 -22.20 26.36
C LEU A 271 -32.97 -22.37 25.31
N HIS A 272 -33.88 -23.30 25.60
CA HIS A 272 -35.22 -23.26 25.07
C HIS A 272 -35.86 -21.92 25.46
N GLY A 273 -36.24 -21.14 24.45
CA GLY A 273 -37.03 -19.92 24.61
C GLY A 273 -36.23 -18.68 25.03
N SER A 274 -35.79 -17.90 24.04
CA SER A 274 -35.63 -16.45 24.23
C SER A 274 -35.83 -15.77 22.88
N ARG A 275 -36.72 -14.79 22.91
CA ARG A 275 -37.27 -14.07 21.77
C ARG A 275 -36.15 -13.52 20.88
N VAL A 276 -36.38 -13.63 19.57
CA VAL A 276 -35.67 -12.96 18.47
C VAL A 276 -35.18 -11.57 18.91
N LEU A 277 -33.85 -11.41 18.97
CA LEU A 277 -33.18 -10.15 19.26
C LEU A 277 -33.50 -9.15 18.14
N THR A 278 -33.96 -7.94 18.48
CA THR A 278 -34.29 -6.88 17.52
C THR A 278 -33.04 -6.34 16.81
N ASN A 279 -33.17 -5.93 15.54
CA ASN A 279 -32.07 -5.46 14.67
C ASN A 279 -31.18 -4.36 15.28
N GLN A 280 -31.73 -3.49 16.14
CA GLN A 280 -30.98 -2.42 16.81
C GLN A 280 -29.92 -2.92 17.81
N LYS A 281 -30.10 -4.10 18.41
CA LYS A 281 -29.14 -4.64 19.39
C LYS A 281 -27.94 -5.32 18.72
N TRP A 282 -28.14 -5.87 17.51
CA TRP A 282 -27.10 -6.46 16.68
C TRP A 282 -26.12 -5.43 16.11
N SER A 283 -26.60 -4.24 15.75
CA SER A 283 -25.73 -3.16 15.27
C SER A 283 -24.72 -2.70 16.32
N THR A 284 -25.09 -2.69 17.61
CA THR A 284 -24.21 -2.23 18.68
C THR A 284 -23.05 -3.19 18.95
N VAL A 285 -23.29 -4.50 18.97
CA VAL A 285 -22.23 -5.50 19.15
C VAL A 285 -21.25 -5.48 17.98
N SER A 286 -21.74 -5.36 16.74
CA SER A 286 -20.88 -5.23 15.56
C SER A 286 -20.03 -3.95 15.59
N GLN A 287 -20.57 -2.84 16.12
CA GLN A 287 -19.80 -1.61 16.33
C GLN A 287 -18.71 -1.77 17.41
N LEU A 288 -18.99 -2.50 18.50
CA LEU A 288 -17.98 -2.79 19.52
C LEU A 288 -16.82 -3.63 18.97
N VAL A 289 -17.13 -4.71 18.24
CA VAL A 289 -16.11 -5.54 17.57
C VAL A 289 -15.26 -4.70 16.60
N GLN A 290 -15.89 -3.80 15.84
CA GLN A 290 -15.17 -2.87 14.96
C GLN A 290 -14.21 -1.97 15.76
N LEU A 291 -14.69 -1.36 16.84
CA LEU A 291 -13.86 -0.48 17.69
C LEU A 291 -12.68 -1.25 18.30
N GLU A 292 -12.90 -2.47 18.79
CA GLU A 292 -11.85 -3.32 19.35
C GLU A 292 -10.79 -3.69 18.30
N CYS A 293 -11.19 -4.03 17.07
CA CYS A 293 -10.26 -4.32 15.98
C CYS A 293 -9.41 -3.10 15.62
N VAL A 294 -10.01 -1.91 15.50
CA VAL A 294 -9.31 -0.66 15.19
C VAL A 294 -8.35 -0.28 16.32
N GLU A 295 -8.80 -0.40 17.57
CA GLU A 295 -8.00 -0.10 18.75
C GLU A 295 -6.82 -1.06 18.88
N TRP A 296 -7.00 -2.34 18.53
CA TRP A 296 -5.90 -3.29 18.44
C TRP A 296 -4.80 -2.82 17.48
N VAL A 297 -5.18 -2.39 16.27
CA VAL A 297 -4.22 -1.92 15.25
C VAL A 297 -3.47 -0.69 15.75
N LYS A 298 -4.17 0.27 16.38
CA LYS A 298 -3.55 1.46 16.99
C LYS A 298 -2.53 1.07 18.07
N ARG A 299 -2.89 0.15 18.98
CA ARG A 299 -2.00 -0.31 20.06
C ARG A 299 -0.75 -1.01 19.53
N VAL A 300 -0.90 -1.82 18.48
CA VAL A 300 0.24 -2.47 17.83
C VAL A 300 1.14 -1.43 17.16
N GLY A 301 0.56 -0.45 16.47
CA GLY A 301 1.32 0.69 15.93
C GLY A 301 2.00 1.53 17.00
N ASP A 302 1.37 1.78 18.15
CA ASP A 302 1.99 2.52 19.26
C ASP A 302 3.14 1.74 19.90
N LEU A 303 2.95 0.42 20.07
CA LEU A 303 3.95 -0.47 20.66
C LEU A 303 5.17 -0.65 19.76
N LEU A 304 4.95 -0.82 18.47
CA LEU A 304 6.00 -1.06 17.47
C LEU A 304 6.44 0.22 16.76
N GLY A 305 5.83 1.37 17.00
CA GLY A 305 6.06 2.60 16.24
C GLY A 305 5.22 2.65 14.95
N ARG A 306 4.38 3.68 14.84
CA ARG A 306 3.34 3.79 13.79
C ARG A 306 3.90 3.78 12.37
N ASP A 307 5.11 4.30 12.18
CA ASP A 307 5.79 4.32 10.88
C ASP A 307 6.51 3.01 10.53
N ARG A 308 6.54 2.04 11.47
CA ARG A 308 7.16 0.72 11.29
C ARG A 308 6.15 -0.41 11.10
N VAL A 309 4.86 -0.11 11.18
CA VAL A 309 3.79 -1.08 11.04
C VAL A 309 2.91 -0.67 9.87
N PHE A 310 2.84 -1.55 8.88
CA PHE A 310 1.93 -1.43 7.76
C PHE A 310 0.79 -2.44 7.93
N MET A 311 -0.46 -1.97 7.81
CA MET A 311 -1.66 -2.79 7.82
C MET A 311 -2.28 -2.81 6.41
N GLY A 312 -2.14 -3.93 5.70
CA GLY A 312 -2.82 -4.20 4.44
C GLY A 312 -4.06 -5.04 4.70
N THR A 313 -5.23 -4.56 4.31
CA THR A 313 -6.48 -5.34 4.41
C THR A 313 -7.08 -5.54 3.02
N VAL A 314 -7.44 -6.79 2.72
CA VAL A 314 -7.96 -7.20 1.42
C VAL A 314 -9.35 -7.79 1.62
N ALA A 315 -10.36 -7.09 1.13
CA ALA A 315 -11.72 -7.58 1.03
C ALA A 315 -11.85 -8.43 -0.23
N PHE A 316 -12.00 -9.75 -0.06
CA PHE A 316 -12.06 -10.73 -1.15
C PHE A 316 -13.39 -11.48 -1.14
N GLY A 317 -14.46 -10.76 -1.48
CA GLY A 317 -15.81 -11.31 -1.48
C GLY A 317 -16.75 -10.51 -2.40
N PRO A 318 -18.05 -10.82 -2.38
CA PRO A 318 -19.05 -10.10 -3.16
C PRO A 318 -19.09 -8.60 -2.82
N PRO A 319 -19.42 -7.70 -3.76
CA PRO A 319 -19.54 -6.27 -3.49
C PRO A 319 -20.61 -5.91 -2.44
N SER A 320 -21.60 -6.79 -2.27
CA SER A 320 -22.73 -6.68 -1.34
C SER A 320 -22.38 -7.00 0.12
N GLU A 321 -21.21 -7.58 0.39
CA GLU A 321 -20.77 -7.86 1.75
C GLU A 321 -20.29 -6.59 2.47
N ASN A 322 -20.25 -6.67 3.80
CA ASN A 322 -19.82 -5.57 4.66
C ASN A 322 -18.33 -5.68 5.01
N TYR A 323 -17.54 -4.70 4.59
CA TYR A 323 -16.09 -4.64 4.81
C TYR A 323 -15.64 -3.47 5.69
N VAL A 324 -16.57 -2.78 6.36
CA VAL A 324 -16.26 -1.57 7.14
C VAL A 324 -15.20 -1.84 8.21
N VAL A 325 -15.18 -3.03 8.80
CA VAL A 325 -14.16 -3.38 9.81
C VAL A 325 -12.75 -3.41 9.20
N LEU A 326 -12.57 -4.03 8.03
CA LEU A 326 -11.28 -4.06 7.32
C LEU A 326 -10.84 -2.64 6.94
N GLU A 327 -11.75 -1.86 6.36
CA GLU A 327 -11.49 -0.47 5.96
C GLU A 327 -11.05 0.39 7.15
N LYS A 328 -11.76 0.30 8.28
CA LYS A 328 -11.44 1.07 9.49
C LYS A 328 -10.14 0.61 10.14
N MET A 329 -9.81 -0.68 10.07
CA MET A 329 -8.54 -1.21 10.57
C MET A 329 -7.35 -0.68 9.76
N ALA A 330 -7.42 -0.69 8.43
CA ALA A 330 -6.37 -0.10 7.61
C ALA A 330 -6.24 1.42 7.84
N ALA A 331 -7.36 2.15 7.96
CA ALA A 331 -7.35 3.57 8.25
C ALA A 331 -6.81 3.93 9.66
N ALA A 332 -6.57 2.94 10.53
CA ALA A 332 -6.09 3.16 11.89
C ALA A 332 -4.61 3.58 11.97
N LEU A 333 -3.81 3.26 10.94
CA LEU A 333 -2.39 3.58 10.87
C LEU A 333 -2.06 4.35 9.59
N PRO A 334 -1.04 5.24 9.66
CA PRO A 334 -0.57 5.93 8.46
C PRO A 334 -0.01 4.92 7.46
N ARG A 335 -0.07 5.23 6.16
CA ARG A 335 0.51 4.45 5.05
C ARG A 335 -0.09 3.05 4.85
N SER A 336 -1.08 2.65 5.63
CA SER A 336 -1.80 1.38 5.54
C SER A 336 -2.86 1.43 4.44
N SER A 337 -3.25 0.28 3.89
CA SER A 337 -4.15 0.23 2.73
C SER A 337 -5.30 -0.75 2.92
N PHE A 338 -6.46 -0.36 2.38
CA PHE A 338 -7.63 -1.21 2.25
C PHE A 338 -7.95 -1.37 0.77
N GLN A 339 -8.11 -2.62 0.34
CA GLN A 339 -8.44 -2.94 -1.04
C GLN A 339 -9.76 -3.70 -1.08
N LYS A 340 -10.76 -3.11 -1.72
CA LYS A 340 -12.06 -3.76 -1.96
C LYS A 340 -12.04 -4.45 -3.31
N LEU A 341 -11.83 -5.76 -3.29
CA LEU A 341 -11.79 -6.57 -4.49
C LEU A 341 -13.15 -7.24 -4.72
N GLY A 342 -13.55 -7.34 -5.98
CA GLY A 342 -14.55 -8.31 -6.39
C GLY A 342 -13.98 -9.74 -6.35
N LEU A 343 -14.84 -10.73 -6.61
CA LEU A 343 -14.45 -12.14 -6.71
C LEU A 343 -13.69 -12.42 -8.02
N SER A 344 -12.45 -11.93 -8.08
CA SER A 344 -11.56 -12.10 -9.23
C SER A 344 -10.16 -12.45 -8.74
N ALA A 345 -9.64 -13.59 -9.21
CA ALA A 345 -8.26 -13.94 -8.94
C ALA A 345 -7.29 -12.92 -9.55
N ALA A 346 -7.65 -12.24 -10.64
CA ALA A 346 -6.82 -11.16 -11.20
C ALA A 346 -6.71 -9.99 -10.21
N CYS A 347 -7.84 -9.53 -9.65
CA CYS A 347 -7.85 -8.49 -8.64
C CYS A 347 -7.08 -8.89 -7.37
N LEU A 348 -7.13 -10.16 -6.98
CA LEU A 348 -6.38 -10.68 -5.83
C LEU A 348 -4.87 -10.69 -6.08
N ARG A 349 -4.44 -11.03 -7.31
CA ARG A 349 -3.03 -10.94 -7.72
C ARG A 349 -2.55 -9.49 -7.68
N THR A 350 -3.30 -8.59 -8.31
CA THR A 350 -3.08 -7.13 -8.27
C THR A 350 -2.88 -6.62 -6.85
N ALA A 351 -3.79 -7.02 -5.95
CA ALA A 351 -3.70 -6.58 -4.57
C ALA A 351 -2.45 -7.06 -3.85
N LEU A 352 -2.07 -8.31 -4.05
CA LEU A 352 -0.87 -8.89 -3.44
C LEU A 352 0.42 -8.34 -4.05
N SER A 353 0.43 -8.02 -5.35
CA SER A 353 1.54 -7.31 -6.02
C SER A 353 1.73 -5.91 -5.45
N SER A 354 0.66 -5.10 -5.39
CA SER A 354 0.68 -3.76 -4.76
C SER A 354 1.15 -3.80 -3.30
N LEU A 355 0.72 -4.79 -2.52
CA LEU A 355 1.19 -5.02 -1.15
C LEU A 355 2.67 -5.42 -1.10
N THR A 356 3.14 -6.19 -2.07
CA THR A 356 4.55 -6.61 -2.20
C THR A 356 5.46 -5.44 -2.58
N ASP A 357 4.98 -4.52 -3.41
CA ASP A 357 5.70 -3.29 -3.74
C ASP A 357 5.73 -2.31 -2.57
N SER A 358 4.63 -2.22 -1.82
CA SER A 358 4.58 -1.50 -0.54
C SER A 358 5.59 -2.07 0.45
N ILE A 359 5.67 -3.41 0.57
CA ILE A 359 6.69 -4.10 1.37
C ILE A 359 8.09 -3.74 0.90
N THR A 360 8.35 -3.78 -0.40
CA THR A 360 9.68 -3.53 -0.98
C THR A 360 10.11 -2.07 -0.76
N THR A 361 9.21 -1.12 -0.98
CA THR A 361 9.42 0.33 -0.78
C THR A 361 9.67 0.66 0.69
N LEU A 362 8.83 0.17 1.59
CA LEU A 362 8.99 0.37 3.03
C LEU A 362 10.27 -0.28 3.60
N ARG A 363 10.77 -1.33 2.94
CA ARG A 363 12.04 -1.99 3.30
C ARG A 363 13.25 -1.23 2.78
N THR A 364 13.20 -0.67 1.58
CA THR A 364 14.30 0.15 1.04
C THR A 364 14.47 1.47 1.78
N GLU A 365 13.38 2.03 2.32
CA GLU A 365 13.42 3.23 3.18
C GLU A 365 14.20 3.04 4.48
N VAL A 366 14.34 1.80 5.00
CA VAL A 366 14.81 1.52 6.37
C VAL A 366 16.07 0.64 6.42
N THR A 367 16.46 -0.01 5.31
CA THR A 367 17.65 -0.87 5.31
C THR A 367 18.93 -0.02 5.39
N PRO A 368 19.80 -0.23 6.39
CA PRO A 368 21.04 0.53 6.54
C PRO A 368 21.94 0.30 5.33
N ALA A 369 22.51 1.39 4.82
CA ALA A 369 23.58 1.38 3.85
C ALA A 369 24.76 0.53 4.36
N TYR A 370 24.84 -0.71 3.90
CA TYR A 370 26.10 -1.45 3.80
C TYR A 370 26.56 -1.56 2.34
N THR A 371 26.15 -0.63 1.48
CA THR A 371 26.85 -0.28 0.24
C THR A 371 26.53 1.17 -0.11
N GLY A 372 27.42 2.09 0.27
CA GLY A 372 27.60 3.41 -0.36
C GLY A 372 26.42 4.40 -0.39
N GLY A 373 26.42 5.34 0.56
CA GLY A 373 26.23 6.77 0.22
C GLY A 373 24.82 7.35 0.01
N GLY A 374 23.73 6.70 0.43
CA GLY A 374 22.37 7.28 0.39
C GLY A 374 21.96 7.92 1.72
N ARG A 375 21.50 9.18 1.70
CA ARG A 375 21.06 9.95 2.87
C ARG A 375 19.62 9.52 3.24
N GLN A 376 19.37 9.20 4.52
CA GLN A 376 18.04 8.84 5.05
C GLN A 376 17.06 10.00 4.88
N LEU A 377 15.82 9.73 4.43
CA LEU A 377 14.81 10.76 4.17
C LEU A 377 13.71 10.75 5.23
N THR A 378 13.51 11.86 5.90
CA THR A 378 12.55 12.06 6.99
C THR A 378 11.37 12.87 6.47
N LEU A 379 10.15 12.37 6.61
CA LEU A 379 8.95 13.14 6.22
C LEU A 379 8.84 14.44 7.02
N ARG A 380 8.42 15.49 6.34
CA ARG A 380 8.14 16.80 6.92
C ARG A 380 6.90 16.73 7.83
N PRO A 381 6.98 17.14 9.10
CA PRO A 381 5.82 17.13 10.00
C PRO A 381 4.81 18.25 9.68
N ASP A 382 5.26 19.31 9.01
CA ASP A 382 4.45 20.49 8.71
C ASP A 382 3.51 20.29 7.50
N ILE A 383 3.67 19.21 6.73
CA ILE A 383 2.87 18.91 5.53
C ILE A 383 1.78 17.84 5.78
N LEU A 384 1.50 17.52 7.04
CA LEU A 384 0.54 16.47 7.42
C LEU A 384 -0.92 16.90 7.24
N LEU A 385 -1.20 18.20 7.37
CA LEU A 385 -2.56 18.74 7.25
C LEU A 385 -2.96 18.89 5.77
N LYS A 386 -3.99 18.14 5.37
CA LYS A 386 -4.63 18.28 4.06
C LYS A 386 -5.76 19.30 4.15
N GLY A 387 -5.75 20.30 3.28
CA GLY A 387 -6.80 21.29 3.15
C GLY A 387 -7.71 21.00 1.95
N GLU A 388 -8.87 21.64 1.93
CA GLU A 388 -9.75 21.64 0.77
C GLU A 388 -9.25 22.61 -0.30
N ARG A 389 -9.46 22.26 -1.57
CA ARG A 389 -9.13 23.12 -2.71
C ARG A 389 -10.08 24.32 -2.73
N GLN A 390 -9.54 25.52 -2.58
CA GLN A 390 -10.29 26.77 -2.53
C GLN A 390 -10.60 27.27 -3.95
N SER A 391 -11.78 27.86 -4.13
CA SER A 391 -12.17 28.53 -5.37
C SER A 391 -11.62 29.96 -5.40
N TYR A 392 -10.90 30.32 -6.45
CA TYR A 392 -10.48 31.69 -6.76
C TYR A 392 -10.24 31.87 -8.26
N GLY A 393 -10.35 33.10 -8.75
CA GLY A 393 -10.06 33.53 -10.11
C GLY A 393 -9.16 34.77 -10.16
N GLU A 394 -8.92 35.27 -11.38
CA GLU A 394 -8.19 36.52 -11.57
C GLU A 394 -8.97 37.71 -10.98
N CYS A 395 -8.26 38.66 -10.39
CA CYS A 395 -8.77 39.80 -9.61
C CYS A 395 -9.47 39.46 -8.29
N ASP A 396 -9.63 38.18 -7.93
CA ASP A 396 -10.17 37.82 -6.63
C ASP A 396 -9.25 38.27 -5.49
N ARG A 397 -9.88 38.58 -4.36
CA ARG A 397 -9.22 39.12 -3.19
C ARG A 397 -8.90 38.02 -2.19
N ILE A 398 -7.63 37.91 -1.81
CA ILE A 398 -7.15 36.99 -0.78
C ILE A 398 -6.43 37.73 0.36
N HIS A 399 -6.51 37.17 1.55
CA HIS A 399 -6.02 37.79 2.78
C HIS A 399 -4.90 36.96 3.41
N ASP A 400 -3.87 37.63 3.92
CA ASP A 400 -2.79 37.00 4.68
C ASP A 400 -3.34 36.45 6.01
N GLY A 401 -3.14 35.16 6.29
CA GLY A 401 -3.67 34.53 7.50
C GLY A 401 -3.79 33.01 7.45
N LEU A 402 -4.92 32.48 7.92
CA LEU A 402 -5.12 31.05 8.18
C LEU A 402 -5.12 30.18 6.92
N SER A 403 -5.53 30.72 5.77
CA SER A 403 -5.67 29.97 4.52
C SER A 403 -4.54 30.23 3.53
N TRP A 404 -4.01 31.45 3.50
CA TRP A 404 -3.02 31.93 2.54
C TRP A 404 -1.92 32.72 3.24
N GLU A 405 -0.69 32.54 2.78
CA GLU A 405 0.46 33.38 3.15
C GLU A 405 0.83 34.27 1.97
N LEU A 406 0.96 35.57 2.21
CA LEU A 406 1.28 36.57 1.20
C LEU A 406 2.74 37.03 1.30
N TYR A 407 3.49 36.81 0.22
CA TYR A 407 4.87 37.23 0.07
C TYR A 407 4.93 38.38 -0.93
N ILE A 408 4.87 39.62 -0.43
CA ILE A 408 4.72 40.84 -1.23
C ILE A 408 5.98 41.71 -1.21
N GLY A 409 6.29 42.35 -2.34
CA GLY A 409 7.37 43.31 -2.48
C GLY A 409 8.71 42.69 -2.13
N SER A 410 9.42 43.24 -1.15
CA SER A 410 10.75 42.73 -0.74
C SER A 410 10.76 41.28 -0.19
N LYS A 411 9.58 40.71 0.10
CA LYS A 411 9.41 39.29 0.48
C LYS A 411 9.36 38.36 -0.73
N PHE A 412 9.00 38.84 -1.91
CA PHE A 412 9.09 38.09 -3.16
C PHE A 412 10.36 38.50 -3.88
N VAL A 413 11.32 37.58 -3.94
CA VAL A 413 12.70 37.89 -4.33
C VAL A 413 12.84 37.82 -5.86
N HIS A 414 12.73 36.61 -6.43
CA HIS A 414 12.81 36.40 -7.88
C HIS A 414 11.91 35.24 -8.31
N LYS A 415 11.50 35.27 -9.57
CA LYS A 415 10.91 34.16 -10.32
C LYS A 415 11.92 33.74 -11.37
N ARG A 416 12.33 32.47 -11.36
CA ARG A 416 13.32 31.92 -12.29
C ARG A 416 12.74 30.75 -13.06
N ARG A 417 13.23 30.51 -14.27
CA ARG A 417 12.94 29.32 -15.06
C ARG A 417 14.23 28.67 -15.55
N TYR A 418 14.20 27.39 -15.85
CA TYR A 418 15.33 26.74 -16.50
C TYR A 418 15.37 27.16 -17.98
N ASP A 419 16.54 27.57 -18.44
CA ASP A 419 16.82 27.82 -19.85
C ASP A 419 17.61 26.64 -20.43
N PRO A 420 17.01 25.82 -21.31
CA PRO A 420 17.69 24.68 -21.93
C PRO A 420 18.93 25.06 -22.75
N ALA A 421 18.94 26.24 -23.39
CA ALA A 421 20.03 26.67 -24.24
C ALA A 421 21.31 26.95 -23.43
N THR A 422 21.17 27.67 -22.31
CA THR A 422 22.29 27.98 -21.42
C THR A 422 22.51 26.93 -20.34
N LYS A 423 21.55 26.02 -20.14
CA LYS A 423 21.51 25.01 -19.06
C LYS A 423 21.57 25.62 -17.66
N ARG A 424 21.01 26.82 -17.48
CA ARG A 424 21.03 27.56 -16.22
C ARG A 424 19.64 28.06 -15.86
N MET A 425 19.43 28.34 -14.58
CA MET A 425 18.25 29.09 -14.13
C MET A 425 18.44 30.56 -14.52
N VAL A 426 17.45 31.12 -15.21
CA VAL A 426 17.41 32.52 -15.64
C VAL A 426 16.19 33.20 -15.05
N ASP A 427 16.26 34.52 -14.89
CA ASP A 427 15.12 35.30 -14.41
C ASP A 427 13.97 35.24 -15.43
N ALA A 428 12.76 35.08 -14.90
CA ALA A 428 11.53 35.05 -15.66
C ALA A 428 10.64 36.23 -15.23
N PRO A 429 9.91 36.84 -16.17
CA PRO A 429 9.05 37.96 -15.85
C PRO A 429 7.86 37.51 -14.99
N PHE A 430 7.41 38.44 -14.14
CA PHE A 430 6.10 38.37 -13.50
C PHE A 430 4.99 38.34 -14.55
N THR A 431 3.81 37.83 -14.23
CA THR A 431 2.67 37.77 -15.16
C THR A 431 2.40 39.14 -15.78
N THR A 432 2.05 39.09 -17.06
CA THR A 432 1.69 40.26 -17.88
C THR A 432 0.19 40.32 -18.14
N SER A 433 -0.62 39.62 -17.34
CA SER A 433 -2.07 39.68 -17.47
C SER A 433 -2.58 41.11 -17.33
N GLU A 434 -3.65 41.44 -18.04
CA GLU A 434 -4.15 42.81 -18.25
C GLU A 434 -4.27 43.67 -16.97
N PRO A 435 -4.70 43.14 -15.81
CA PRO A 435 -4.78 43.92 -14.58
C PRO A 435 -3.43 44.49 -14.12
N VAL A 436 -2.32 43.79 -14.39
CA VAL A 436 -0.99 44.17 -13.90
C VAL A 436 -0.47 45.48 -14.51
N PRO A 437 -0.40 45.66 -15.84
CA PRO A 437 0.00 46.94 -16.43
C PRO A 437 -1.02 48.04 -16.15
N SER A 438 -2.33 47.73 -16.18
CA SER A 438 -3.41 48.68 -15.94
C SER A 438 -3.32 49.29 -14.53
N TRP A 439 -3.25 48.46 -13.51
CA TRP A 439 -3.13 48.90 -12.12
C TRP A 439 -1.75 49.45 -11.79
N GLY A 440 -0.69 48.95 -12.42
CA GLY A 440 0.65 49.50 -12.24
C GLY A 440 0.77 50.96 -12.68
N CYS A 441 0.02 51.37 -13.72
CA CYS A 441 -0.05 52.76 -14.15
C CYS A 441 -0.92 53.62 -13.20
N ALA A 442 -2.02 53.05 -12.70
CA ALA A 442 -2.97 53.78 -11.85
C ALA A 442 -2.51 53.92 -10.38
N TYR A 443 -1.74 52.97 -9.87
CA TYR A 443 -1.33 52.85 -8.46
C TYR A 443 0.18 52.60 -8.35
N PRO A 444 1.02 53.65 -8.33
CA PRO A 444 2.48 53.52 -8.28
C PRO A 444 3.01 52.77 -7.05
N GLU A 445 2.24 52.73 -5.97
CA GLU A 445 2.54 52.01 -4.73
C GLU A 445 2.30 50.49 -4.81
N MET A 446 1.68 50.02 -5.90
CA MET A 446 1.36 48.61 -6.12
C MET A 446 2.61 47.74 -6.04
N LYS A 447 2.54 46.69 -5.21
CA LYS A 447 3.62 45.71 -5.06
C LYS A 447 3.21 44.36 -5.60
N LYS A 448 4.10 43.75 -6.36
CA LYS A 448 3.98 42.37 -6.86
C LYS A 448 4.37 41.37 -5.79
N GLY A 449 3.83 40.17 -5.87
CA GLY A 449 4.17 39.09 -4.96
C GLY A 449 3.52 37.77 -5.34
N VAL A 450 3.57 36.83 -4.42
CA VAL A 450 2.96 35.51 -4.55
C VAL A 450 2.17 35.19 -3.29
N ALA A 451 1.04 34.53 -3.47
CA ALA A 451 0.30 33.90 -2.40
C ALA A 451 0.43 32.38 -2.47
N HIS A 452 0.70 31.78 -1.32
CA HIS A 452 0.90 30.34 -1.15
C HIS A 452 -0.12 29.82 -0.14
N ALA A 453 -0.86 28.76 -0.48
CA ALA A 453 -1.83 28.17 0.42
C ALA A 453 -1.13 27.50 1.62
N MET A 454 -1.73 27.61 2.81
CA MET A 454 -1.18 27.02 4.04
C MET A 454 -1.23 25.49 4.07
N HIS A 455 -2.14 24.89 3.32
CA HIS A 455 -2.41 23.46 3.36
C HIS A 455 -2.30 22.83 1.97
N LYS A 456 -1.76 21.61 1.91
CA LYS A 456 -1.71 20.83 0.66
C LYS A 456 -3.11 20.38 0.28
N PHE A 457 -3.40 20.33 -1.01
CA PHE A 457 -4.65 19.74 -1.52
C PHE A 457 -4.41 18.43 -2.29
N GLY A 458 -3.18 18.25 -2.82
CA GLY A 458 -2.74 17.04 -3.51
C GLY A 458 -1.41 16.52 -2.97
N GLU A 459 -1.16 15.22 -3.14
CA GLU A 459 0.11 14.59 -2.80
C GLU A 459 0.42 13.42 -3.73
N GLY A 460 1.70 13.27 -4.10
CA GLY A 460 2.23 12.11 -4.81
C GLY A 460 3.31 11.41 -3.98
N ALA A 461 4.04 10.48 -4.58
CA ALA A 461 5.06 9.66 -3.90
C ALA A 461 6.19 10.51 -3.27
N GLU A 462 6.68 11.53 -3.97
CA GLU A 462 7.84 12.34 -3.53
C GLU A 462 7.48 13.78 -3.14
N ARG A 463 6.31 14.27 -3.55
CA ARG A 463 5.95 15.70 -3.49
C ARG A 463 4.53 15.93 -2.99
N VAL A 464 4.34 17.11 -2.40
CA VAL A 464 3.03 17.66 -2.03
C VAL A 464 2.74 18.90 -2.85
N VAL A 465 1.45 19.16 -3.06
CA VAL A 465 0.94 20.21 -3.95
C VAL A 465 0.05 21.17 -3.17
N TYR A 466 0.37 22.45 -3.26
CA TYR A 466 -0.33 23.58 -2.67
C TYR A 466 -0.92 24.45 -3.76
N GLN A 467 -2.04 25.12 -3.49
CA GLN A 467 -2.51 26.18 -4.38
C GLN A 467 -1.57 27.39 -4.28
N CYS A 468 -1.34 28.04 -5.41
CA CYS A 468 -0.43 29.16 -5.53
C CYS A 468 -1.00 30.17 -6.53
N THR A 469 -0.71 31.45 -6.35
CA THR A 469 -1.05 32.45 -7.36
C THR A 469 -0.13 33.65 -7.24
N GLU A 470 0.18 34.26 -8.38
CA GLU A 470 0.76 35.60 -8.37
C GLU A 470 -0.30 36.60 -7.89
N VAL A 471 0.15 37.62 -7.16
CA VAL A 471 -0.72 38.66 -6.60
C VAL A 471 -0.10 40.03 -6.74
N VAL A 472 -0.97 41.03 -6.77
CA VAL A 472 -0.59 42.41 -6.49
C VAL A 472 -1.26 42.91 -5.20
N SER A 473 -0.61 43.83 -4.50
CA SER A 473 -1.10 44.39 -3.25
C SER A 473 -0.89 45.90 -3.21
N PHE A 474 -1.88 46.58 -2.64
CA PHE A 474 -1.88 48.04 -2.46
C PHE A 474 -1.74 48.44 -0.98
N ASP A 475 -1.81 47.49 -0.05
CA ASP A 475 -1.90 47.74 1.41
C ASP A 475 -0.72 47.17 2.20
N GLY A 476 0.43 47.01 1.54
CA GLY A 476 1.64 46.47 2.18
C GLY A 476 1.60 44.96 2.43
N GLY A 477 0.65 44.24 1.83
CA GLY A 477 0.56 42.79 1.83
C GLY A 477 -0.40 42.21 2.85
N LYS A 478 -1.35 43.00 3.39
CA LYS A 478 -2.48 42.46 4.15
C LYS A 478 -3.49 41.80 3.22
N THR A 479 -3.60 42.33 2.01
CA THR A 479 -4.50 41.86 0.96
C THR A 479 -3.73 41.71 -0.35
N GLY A 480 -3.98 40.62 -1.06
CA GLY A 480 -3.50 40.35 -2.40
C GLY A 480 -4.67 40.20 -3.36
N TYR A 481 -4.51 40.72 -4.57
CA TYR A 481 -5.43 40.51 -5.68
C TYR A 481 -4.77 39.53 -6.65
N CYS A 482 -5.41 38.40 -6.88
CA CYS A 482 -4.92 37.34 -7.76
C CYS A 482 -4.73 37.88 -9.18
N VAL A 483 -3.61 37.53 -9.82
CA VAL A 483 -3.32 37.93 -11.22
C VAL A 483 -2.67 36.78 -11.97
N GLY A 484 -2.99 36.68 -13.26
CA GLY A 484 -2.48 35.62 -14.12
C GLY A 484 -3.22 34.29 -13.93
N PRO A 485 -2.69 33.21 -14.54
CA PRO A 485 -3.31 31.90 -14.45
C PRO A 485 -3.21 31.35 -13.01
N ARG A 486 -4.09 30.40 -12.70
CA ARG A 486 -4.02 29.66 -11.44
C ARG A 486 -2.75 28.81 -11.43
N LEU A 487 -2.05 28.76 -10.30
CA LEU A 487 -0.78 28.06 -10.16
C LEU A 487 -0.86 27.00 -9.06
N VAL A 488 0.07 26.04 -9.12
CA VAL A 488 0.34 25.10 -8.05
C VAL A 488 1.79 25.21 -7.60
N ALA A 489 2.01 25.19 -6.29
CA ALA A 489 3.34 25.10 -5.71
C ALA A 489 3.60 23.66 -5.27
N LYS A 490 4.72 23.09 -5.72
CA LYS A 490 5.19 21.75 -5.40
C LYS A 490 6.36 21.82 -4.44
N SER A 491 6.29 21.02 -3.38
CA SER A 491 7.39 20.89 -2.41
C SER A 491 7.68 19.43 -2.14
N THR A 492 8.91 19.12 -1.78
CA THR A 492 9.32 17.78 -1.38
C THR A 492 8.60 17.36 -0.09
N ARG A 493 8.35 16.05 0.02
CA ARG A 493 7.84 15.43 1.25
C ARG A 493 8.89 15.30 2.35
N PHE A 494 10.18 15.44 2.01
CA PHE A 494 11.28 15.05 2.88
C PHE A 494 12.11 16.24 3.35
N ASN A 495 12.46 16.27 4.64
CA ASN A 495 13.22 17.35 5.28
C ASN A 495 14.59 17.59 4.62
N GLU A 496 15.22 16.53 4.12
CA GLU A 496 16.58 16.54 3.60
C GLU A 496 16.68 17.23 2.24
N TYR A 497 15.58 17.25 1.49
CA TYR A 497 15.48 17.91 0.19
C TYR A 497 14.88 19.32 0.28
N LEU A 498 14.37 19.71 1.46
CA LEU A 498 13.71 21.00 1.69
C LEU A 498 14.64 22.21 1.40
N GLN A 499 15.95 21.96 1.30
CA GLN A 499 16.99 22.99 1.15
C GLN A 499 17.98 22.73 0.01
N THR A 500 17.73 21.74 -0.84
CA THR A 500 18.64 21.43 -1.95
C THR A 500 18.21 22.18 -3.22
N GLU A 501 18.96 23.21 -3.61
CA GLU A 501 18.76 23.92 -4.89
C GLU A 501 18.77 22.98 -6.10
N GLU A 502 19.47 21.85 -5.98
CA GLU A 502 19.60 20.81 -6.99
C GLU A 502 18.25 20.16 -7.30
N PHE A 503 17.35 20.02 -6.32
CA PHE A 503 16.06 19.37 -6.50
C PHE A 503 15.16 20.14 -7.48
N HIS A 504 14.97 21.44 -7.25
CA HIS A 504 14.14 22.27 -8.13
C HIS A 504 14.76 22.42 -9.51
N ARG A 505 16.09 22.60 -9.57
CA ARG A 505 16.82 22.72 -10.83
C ARG A 505 16.71 21.46 -11.68
N ASP A 506 16.90 20.28 -11.08
CA ASP A 506 16.89 19.01 -11.80
C ASP A 506 15.48 18.66 -12.27
N PHE A 507 14.46 19.03 -11.50
CA PHE A 507 13.07 18.97 -11.93
C PHE A 507 12.83 19.88 -13.15
N CYS A 508 13.16 21.18 -13.04
CA CYS A 508 12.92 22.12 -14.13
C CYS A 508 13.68 21.75 -15.41
N ARG A 509 14.88 21.20 -15.25
CA ARG A 509 15.69 20.69 -16.34
C ARG A 509 15.03 19.48 -17.02
N THR A 510 14.56 18.50 -16.24
CA THR A 510 13.92 17.30 -16.77
C THR A 510 12.67 17.66 -17.57
N GLN A 511 11.81 18.52 -17.02
CA GLN A 511 10.61 18.97 -17.72
C GLN A 511 10.93 19.81 -18.96
N GLY A 512 11.93 20.70 -18.89
CA GLY A 512 12.39 21.47 -20.05
C GLY A 512 12.99 20.59 -21.17
N GLU A 513 13.78 19.57 -20.82
CA GLU A 513 14.31 18.61 -21.80
C GLU A 513 13.19 17.75 -22.43
N ALA A 514 12.15 17.42 -21.66
CA ALA A 514 10.98 16.72 -22.19
C ALA A 514 10.19 17.61 -23.17
N GLU A 515 10.04 18.91 -22.86
CA GLU A 515 9.41 19.89 -23.74
C GLU A 515 10.15 20.07 -25.07
N GLU A 516 11.48 20.13 -25.07
CA GLU A 516 12.26 20.21 -26.32
C GLU A 516 12.01 19.00 -27.24
N LEU A 517 11.90 17.80 -26.65
CA LEU A 517 11.57 16.57 -27.36
C LEU A 517 10.11 16.57 -27.84
N ALA A 518 9.18 17.10 -27.03
CA ALA A 518 7.77 17.25 -27.38
C ALA A 518 7.58 18.18 -28.58
N GLN A 519 8.28 19.32 -28.61
CA GLN A 519 8.27 20.23 -29.76
C GLN A 519 8.81 19.57 -31.02
N LEU A 520 9.85 18.75 -30.90
CA LEU A 520 10.39 17.99 -32.03
C LEU A 520 9.40 16.94 -32.54
N PHE A 521 8.72 16.26 -31.62
CA PHE A 521 7.65 15.32 -31.92
C PHE A 521 6.47 16.00 -32.63
N ASN A 522 5.97 17.12 -32.10
CA ASN A 522 4.86 17.89 -32.69
C ASN A 522 5.18 18.31 -34.13
N ARG A 523 6.40 18.82 -34.38
CA ARG A 523 6.89 19.16 -35.74
C ARG A 523 6.91 17.95 -36.67
N ARG A 524 7.23 16.77 -36.14
CA ARG A 524 7.31 15.53 -36.91
C ARG A 524 5.93 14.92 -37.18
N LEU A 525 5.00 15.04 -36.23
CA LEU A 525 3.64 14.51 -36.30
C LEU A 525 2.74 15.31 -37.25
N ARG A 526 2.91 16.65 -37.30
CA ARG A 526 2.13 17.59 -38.14
C ARG A 526 0.61 17.45 -37.96
N GLY A 527 0.16 17.15 -36.74
CA GLY A 527 -1.25 17.04 -36.38
C GLY A 527 -1.89 18.39 -36.01
N GLY A 528 -3.22 18.40 -35.91
CA GLY A 528 -3.97 19.51 -35.30
C GLY A 528 -3.67 19.67 -33.80
N PRO A 529 -4.16 20.75 -33.16
CA PRO A 529 -3.91 21.04 -31.74
C PRO A 529 -4.17 19.86 -30.80
N GLU A 530 -5.21 19.08 -31.06
CA GLU A 530 -5.64 17.93 -30.26
C GLU A 530 -4.63 16.75 -30.25
N TRP A 531 -3.66 16.77 -31.16
CA TRP A 531 -2.59 15.78 -31.27
C TRP A 531 -1.25 16.29 -30.75
N GLN A 532 -1.18 17.56 -30.38
CA GLN A 532 0.04 18.17 -29.87
C GLN A 532 0.18 17.85 -28.40
N LEU A 533 1.42 17.73 -27.98
CA LEU A 533 1.77 17.50 -26.59
C LEU A 533 2.78 18.55 -26.15
N HIS A 534 2.53 19.15 -24.99
CA HIS A 534 3.34 20.19 -24.39
C HIS A 534 3.56 19.85 -22.91
N PHE A 535 4.77 20.07 -22.41
CA PHE A 535 5.04 20.03 -20.99
C PHE A 535 4.94 21.43 -20.39
N LEU A 536 4.33 21.52 -19.21
CA LEU A 536 4.15 22.81 -18.55
C LEU A 536 5.50 23.50 -18.29
N PRO A 537 5.56 24.83 -18.48
CA PRO A 537 6.67 25.60 -17.98
C PRO A 537 6.66 25.55 -16.45
N CYS A 538 7.81 25.26 -15.88
CA CYS A 538 8.04 25.29 -14.45
C CYS A 538 8.92 26.48 -14.06
N PHE A 539 8.61 27.04 -12.92
CA PHE A 539 9.30 28.18 -12.34
C PHE A 539 9.77 27.86 -10.92
N VAL A 540 10.80 28.55 -10.47
CA VAL A 540 11.25 28.52 -9.07
C VAL A 540 11.08 29.92 -8.51
N TYR A 541 10.22 30.04 -7.50
CA TYR A 541 9.96 31.31 -6.83
C TYR A 541 10.77 31.32 -5.55
N THR A 542 11.53 32.40 -5.34
CA THR A 542 12.31 32.60 -4.14
C THR A 542 11.58 33.60 -3.25
N ILE A 543 11.18 33.20 -2.05
CA ILE A 543 10.41 34.00 -1.09
C ILE A 543 11.12 34.11 0.26
N LYS A 544 11.00 35.25 0.93
CA LYS A 544 11.49 35.42 2.31
C LYS A 544 10.40 35.01 3.28
N ASP A 545 10.59 33.85 3.89
CA ASP A 545 9.65 33.23 4.84
C ASP A 545 9.97 33.54 6.30
N GLY A 546 10.98 34.38 6.56
CA GLY A 546 11.40 34.73 7.92
C GLY A 546 11.91 33.54 8.73
N GLY A 547 12.29 32.45 8.06
CA GLY A 547 12.80 31.24 8.69
C GLY A 547 11.73 30.27 9.18
N ARG A 548 10.46 30.51 8.85
CA ARG A 548 9.33 29.64 9.23
C ARG A 548 9.49 28.21 8.71
N TYR A 549 9.91 28.05 7.46
CA TYR A 549 10.16 26.76 6.81
C TYR A 549 11.63 26.59 6.45
N SER A 550 12.31 27.68 6.09
CA SER A 550 13.71 27.69 5.66
C SER A 550 14.73 27.70 6.82
N GLY A 551 14.25 27.75 8.06
CA GLY A 551 15.08 27.82 9.25
C GLY A 551 16.03 29.02 9.20
N ARG A 552 17.34 28.77 9.36
CA ARG A 552 18.36 29.84 9.42
C ARG A 552 18.58 30.59 8.11
N ARG A 553 18.09 30.07 6.97
CA ARG A 553 18.31 30.68 5.64
C ARG A 553 17.40 31.90 5.41
N GLY A 554 16.22 31.91 6.05
CA GLY A 554 15.22 32.99 5.94
C GLY A 554 14.61 33.15 4.54
N VAL A 555 14.90 32.23 3.63
CA VAL A 555 14.50 32.22 2.23
C VAL A 555 14.12 30.80 1.83
N LEU A 556 12.92 30.66 1.27
CA LEU A 556 12.36 29.41 0.75
C LEU A 556 12.28 29.49 -0.77
N GLU A 557 12.66 28.39 -1.44
CA GLU A 557 12.39 28.19 -2.87
C GLU A 557 11.18 27.27 -3.01
N ILE A 558 10.25 27.63 -3.90
CA ILE A 558 9.08 26.81 -4.23
C ILE A 558 9.06 26.57 -5.74
N LEU A 559 8.81 25.33 -6.14
CA LEU A 559 8.60 24.96 -7.53
C LEU A 559 7.16 25.27 -7.90
N VAL A 560 6.93 26.04 -8.96
CA VAL A 560 5.62 26.55 -9.35
C VAL A 560 5.33 26.21 -10.80
N GLU A 561 4.12 25.73 -11.07
CA GLU A 561 3.59 25.41 -12.40
C GLU A 561 2.16 25.91 -12.52
N GLU A 562 1.64 25.96 -13.74
CA GLU A 562 0.23 26.25 -13.97
C GLU A 562 -0.67 25.12 -13.45
N GLU A 563 -1.81 25.48 -12.88
CA GLU A 563 -2.79 24.52 -12.40
C GLU A 563 -3.59 23.96 -13.59
N LEU A 564 -3.50 22.65 -13.82
CA LEU A 564 -4.25 22.01 -14.91
C LEU A 564 -5.74 21.86 -14.54
N GLU A 565 -6.61 22.38 -15.41
CA GLU A 565 -8.05 22.22 -15.30
C GLU A 565 -8.52 21.04 -16.16
N GLY A 566 -9.05 19.99 -15.51
CA GLY A 566 -9.62 18.84 -16.19
C GLY A 566 -9.35 17.53 -15.46
N LYS A 567 -9.62 16.41 -16.14
CA LYS A 567 -9.32 15.08 -15.61
C LYS A 567 -7.82 14.81 -15.75
N PHE A 568 -7.11 14.90 -14.63
CA PHE A 568 -5.72 14.47 -14.57
C PHE A 568 -5.64 12.97 -14.91
N THR A 569 -4.77 12.62 -15.84
CA THR A 569 -4.68 11.30 -16.46
C THR A 569 -3.22 10.92 -16.59
N LYS A 570 -2.89 9.67 -16.26
CA LYS A 570 -1.59 9.06 -16.49
C LYS A 570 -1.70 8.09 -17.67
N TRP A 571 -0.85 8.25 -18.68
CA TRP A 571 -0.87 7.45 -19.90
C TRP A 571 0.19 6.35 -19.93
N ASN A 572 1.33 6.56 -19.28
CA ASN A 572 2.30 5.50 -18.97
C ASN A 572 3.03 5.83 -17.67
N ASN A 573 3.75 4.86 -17.11
CA ASN A 573 4.53 5.03 -15.89
C ASN A 573 6.04 4.86 -16.16
N ASN A 574 6.86 5.04 -15.13
CA ASN A 574 8.32 4.86 -15.21
C ASN A 574 8.79 3.39 -15.09
N THR A 575 7.86 2.44 -14.99
CA THR A 575 8.13 1.00 -14.78
C THR A 575 7.75 0.13 -15.99
N GLY A 576 7.15 0.71 -17.01
CA GLY A 576 6.74 0.04 -18.25
C GLY A 576 5.23 -0.17 -18.40
N GLY A 577 4.39 0.28 -17.48
CA GLY A 577 2.93 0.27 -17.66
C GLY A 577 2.47 1.24 -18.75
N VAL A 578 1.52 0.80 -19.59
CA VAL A 578 0.97 1.55 -20.74
C VAL A 578 -0.57 1.52 -20.70
N ALA A 579 -1.24 2.67 -20.78
CA ALA A 579 -2.69 2.72 -20.94
C ALA A 579 -3.12 2.14 -22.30
N ARG A 580 -4.01 1.14 -22.31
CA ARG A 580 -4.62 0.63 -23.56
C ARG A 580 -5.85 1.48 -23.90
N GLY A 581 -5.86 2.12 -25.08
CA GLY A 581 -6.99 2.92 -25.56
C GLY A 581 -8.26 2.07 -25.74
N SER A 582 -9.43 2.64 -25.42
CA SER A 582 -10.73 1.98 -25.58
C SER A 582 -10.96 1.53 -27.02
N LEU A 583 -11.11 0.22 -27.23
CA LEU A 583 -11.69 -0.32 -28.46
C LEU A 583 -13.15 0.14 -28.56
N CYS A 584 -13.53 0.57 -29.75
CA CYS A 584 -14.84 1.11 -30.08
C CYS A 584 -15.99 0.14 -29.74
N ASP A 585 -16.91 0.60 -28.91
CA ASP A 585 -18.18 -0.06 -28.64
C ASP A 585 -19.13 0.22 -29.82
N THR A 586 -19.22 -0.71 -30.77
CA THR A 586 -20.20 -0.65 -31.85
C THR A 586 -21.55 -1.16 -31.36
N ASN A 587 -22.30 -0.32 -30.62
CA ASN A 587 -23.76 -0.44 -30.60
C ASN A 587 -24.46 0.90 -30.41
N ARG A 588 -25.39 1.16 -31.33
CA ARG A 588 -26.22 2.36 -31.45
C ARG A 588 -27.10 2.59 -30.21
N SER A 589 -27.00 3.78 -29.62
CA SER A 589 -28.18 4.59 -29.27
C SER A 589 -27.79 6.05 -28.97
N ASN A 590 -28.53 6.97 -29.57
CA ASN A 590 -28.41 8.43 -29.45
C ASN A 590 -28.19 8.94 -28.02
N GLY A 591 -27.16 9.75 -27.81
CA GLY A 591 -27.00 10.58 -26.61
C GLY A 591 -25.59 11.15 -26.43
N ILE A 592 -25.39 12.40 -26.84
CA ILE A 592 -24.34 13.38 -26.48
C ILE A 592 -22.97 12.80 -26.03
N ASN A 593 -21.99 12.88 -26.93
CA ASN A 593 -20.60 12.42 -26.77
C ASN A 593 -19.89 12.99 -25.53
N LYS A 594 -19.47 12.09 -24.63
CA LYS A 594 -18.47 12.35 -23.58
C LYS A 594 -17.32 11.33 -23.78
N THR A 595 -16.39 11.63 -24.69
CA THR A 595 -15.22 10.78 -24.96
C THR A 595 -14.26 10.84 -23.78
N THR A 596 -14.16 9.75 -23.02
CA THR A 596 -13.16 9.59 -21.95
C THR A 596 -11.94 8.91 -22.58
N LEU A 597 -10.84 9.64 -22.75
CA LEU A 597 -9.56 9.09 -23.22
C LEU A 597 -8.97 8.13 -22.19
N GLY A 598 -8.17 7.17 -22.66
CA GLY A 598 -7.61 6.10 -21.83
C GLY A 598 -6.83 6.66 -20.65
N ALA A 599 -7.29 6.37 -19.44
CA ALA A 599 -6.64 6.75 -18.20
C ALA A 599 -6.23 5.48 -17.45
N ILE A 600 -5.00 5.45 -16.95
CA ILE A 600 -4.67 4.54 -15.85
C ILE A 600 -5.31 5.16 -14.59
N GLU A 601 -6.21 4.43 -13.93
CA GLU A 601 -6.78 4.87 -12.65
C GLU A 601 -5.64 5.01 -11.64
N GLU A 602 -5.59 6.11 -10.88
CA GLU A 602 -4.66 6.20 -9.75
C GLU A 602 -4.99 5.12 -8.72
N ASP A 603 -4.34 3.98 -8.85
CA ASP A 603 -3.91 3.04 -7.81
C ASP A 603 -2.80 2.18 -8.43
N ASP A 604 -1.66 2.80 -8.73
CA ASP A 604 -0.69 2.25 -9.68
C ASP A 604 0.69 1.93 -9.07
N GLU A 605 0.93 0.67 -8.75
CA GLU A 605 1.87 -0.12 -9.56
C GLU A 605 1.26 -1.52 -9.72
N ASP A 606 0.59 -1.74 -10.84
CA ASP A 606 0.18 -3.07 -11.27
C ASP A 606 0.14 -3.15 -12.80
N TYR A 607 1.04 -3.94 -13.37
CA TYR A 607 0.89 -4.58 -14.68
C TYR A 607 1.67 -5.91 -14.62
N ASP A 608 0.98 -7.04 -14.68
CA ASP A 608 0.89 -7.73 -15.98
C ASP A 608 -0.25 -8.75 -16.07
N SER A 609 -0.84 -8.83 -17.26
CA SER A 609 -1.89 -9.77 -17.64
C SER A 609 -1.32 -10.75 -18.66
N ASP A 610 -1.15 -12.02 -18.28
CA ASP A 610 -1.00 -13.13 -19.22
C ASP A 610 -2.37 -13.49 -19.79
N TYR A 611 -2.59 -13.30 -21.09
CA TYR A 611 -3.51 -14.12 -21.88
C TYR A 611 -2.93 -14.38 -23.27
N ASP A 612 -2.47 -15.61 -23.45
CA ASP A 612 -2.48 -16.30 -24.74
C ASP A 612 -3.91 -16.33 -25.28
N SER A 613 -4.08 -15.88 -26.51
CA SER A 613 -5.25 -16.17 -27.33
C SER A 613 -4.74 -16.34 -28.75
N ASP A 614 -4.53 -17.60 -29.13
CA ASP A 614 -4.43 -18.03 -30.51
C ASP A 614 -5.70 -17.61 -31.27
N ASP A 615 -5.60 -16.69 -32.23
CA ASP A 615 -6.53 -16.69 -33.37
C ASP A 615 -5.84 -16.17 -34.64
N TYR A 616 -6.07 -16.89 -35.73
CA TYR A 616 -5.43 -16.73 -37.02
C TYR A 616 -6.04 -15.56 -37.82
N ASP A 617 -5.18 -14.87 -38.58
CA ASP A 617 -5.43 -14.12 -39.81
C ASP A 617 -6.68 -13.22 -39.92
N ASN A 618 -6.46 -11.89 -39.95
CA ASN A 618 -7.14 -11.08 -40.97
C ASN A 618 -6.32 -9.84 -41.40
N TYR A 619 -5.92 -9.84 -42.66
CA TYR A 619 -5.26 -8.74 -43.36
C TYR A 619 -6.31 -7.73 -43.83
N GLY A 620 -6.21 -6.47 -43.39
CA GLY A 620 -6.80 -5.34 -44.12
C GLY A 620 -7.99 -4.62 -43.46
N SER A 621 -7.69 -3.69 -42.54
CA SER A 621 -8.28 -2.36 -42.58
C SER A 621 -7.42 -1.42 -41.73
N ALA A 622 -6.97 -0.30 -42.29
CA ALA A 622 -6.14 0.67 -41.60
C ALA A 622 -6.96 1.31 -40.45
N SER A 623 -6.73 0.86 -39.22
CA SER A 623 -7.27 1.53 -38.03
C SER A 623 -6.76 2.97 -38.03
N SER A 624 -7.68 3.94 -38.15
CA SER A 624 -7.36 5.36 -38.07
C SER A 624 -6.69 5.64 -36.73
N ALA A 625 -5.58 6.40 -36.75
CA ALA A 625 -4.94 6.87 -35.54
C ALA A 625 -5.95 7.59 -34.63
N SER A 626 -5.75 7.52 -33.30
CA SER A 626 -6.53 8.28 -32.31
C SER A 626 -5.61 9.15 -31.44
N ALA A 627 -6.16 10.13 -30.72
CA ALA A 627 -5.38 10.95 -29.80
C ALA A 627 -4.73 10.09 -28.69
N ASP A 628 -5.36 9.00 -28.26
CA ASP A 628 -4.79 8.05 -27.27
C ASP A 628 -3.46 7.43 -27.71
N ASP A 629 -3.18 7.40 -29.02
CA ASP A 629 -1.91 6.90 -29.57
C ASP A 629 -0.73 7.85 -29.31
N VAL A 630 -1.00 9.13 -29.05
CA VAL A 630 0.03 10.19 -28.98
C VAL A 630 1.03 9.94 -27.86
N PRO A 631 0.63 9.70 -26.59
CA PRO A 631 1.59 9.54 -25.49
C PRO A 631 2.57 8.36 -25.70
N GLN A 632 2.07 7.20 -26.12
CA GLN A 632 2.95 6.03 -26.35
C GLN A 632 3.87 6.23 -27.56
N CYS A 633 3.35 6.84 -28.62
CA CYS A 633 4.15 7.21 -29.78
C CYS A 633 5.24 8.22 -29.41
N PHE A 634 4.93 9.18 -28.53
CA PHE A 634 5.89 10.17 -28.03
C PHE A 634 7.03 9.50 -27.24
N SER A 635 6.71 8.65 -26.25
CA SER A 635 7.74 7.92 -25.49
C SER A 635 8.66 7.12 -26.40
N HIS A 636 8.10 6.37 -27.36
CA HIS A 636 8.87 5.64 -28.36
C HIS A 636 9.73 6.58 -29.25
N PHE A 637 9.14 7.67 -29.74
CA PHE A 637 9.83 8.67 -30.55
C PHE A 637 11.04 9.27 -29.83
N THR A 638 10.94 9.54 -28.52
CA THR A 638 12.05 10.12 -27.75
C THR A 638 13.27 9.19 -27.72
N HIS A 639 13.05 7.89 -27.58
CA HIS A 639 14.12 6.89 -27.66
C HIS A 639 14.73 6.82 -29.06
N TYR A 640 13.90 6.82 -30.10
CA TYR A 640 14.36 6.78 -31.48
C TYR A 640 15.20 8.01 -31.84
N VAL A 641 14.66 9.22 -31.61
CA VAL A 641 15.28 10.48 -32.06
C VAL A 641 16.55 10.81 -31.28
N THR A 642 16.70 10.28 -30.07
CA THR A 642 17.92 10.42 -29.27
C THR A 642 18.91 9.28 -29.49
N ALA A 643 18.72 8.44 -30.51
CA ALA A 643 19.56 7.28 -30.81
C ALA A 643 19.72 6.32 -29.61
N GLY A 644 18.63 6.14 -28.85
CA GLY A 644 18.58 5.29 -27.66
C GLY A 644 19.23 5.87 -26.41
N LEU A 645 19.55 7.17 -26.40
CA LEU A 645 20.18 7.81 -25.24
C LEU A 645 19.18 8.17 -24.13
N LYS A 646 17.94 8.53 -24.48
CA LYS A 646 16.92 8.97 -23.54
C LYS A 646 15.55 8.38 -23.90
N LEU A 647 14.76 8.06 -22.88
CA LEU A 647 13.34 7.74 -23.04
C LEU A 647 12.52 8.57 -22.06
N VAL A 648 11.57 9.35 -22.56
CA VAL A 648 10.62 10.11 -21.74
C VAL A 648 9.41 9.23 -21.44
N CYS A 649 9.06 9.10 -20.17
CA CYS A 649 7.95 8.29 -19.66
C CYS A 649 7.33 8.98 -18.43
N ASP A 650 6.44 8.28 -17.73
CA ASP A 650 5.61 8.86 -16.66
C ASP A 650 4.74 10.01 -17.21
N LEU A 651 4.21 9.81 -18.41
CA LEU A 651 3.43 10.83 -19.11
C LEU A 651 2.08 11.01 -18.41
N GLN A 652 1.89 12.17 -17.80
CA GLN A 652 0.71 12.49 -16.99
C GLN A 652 0.34 13.97 -17.10
N GLY A 653 -0.96 14.28 -16.99
CA GLY A 653 -1.48 15.62 -17.20
C GLY A 653 -2.95 15.63 -17.63
N VAL A 654 -3.35 16.63 -18.41
CA VAL A 654 -4.73 16.77 -18.91
C VAL A 654 -4.71 16.79 -20.43
N TRP A 655 -5.73 16.18 -21.04
CA TRP A 655 -6.00 16.34 -22.46
C TRP A 655 -7.33 17.04 -22.70
N ASN A 656 -7.35 17.94 -23.68
CA ASN A 656 -8.58 18.44 -24.28
C ASN A 656 -8.39 18.68 -25.79
N SER A 657 -9.48 18.85 -26.53
CA SER A 657 -9.44 19.00 -27.99
C SER A 657 -8.90 20.35 -28.49
N VAL A 658 -8.73 21.33 -27.61
CA VAL A 658 -8.28 22.69 -27.96
C VAL A 658 -6.78 22.83 -27.74
N ASP A 659 -6.30 22.41 -26.58
CA ASP A 659 -4.90 22.58 -26.14
C ASP A 659 -4.04 21.32 -26.40
N GLY A 660 -4.67 20.18 -26.69
CA GLY A 660 -3.99 18.90 -26.80
C GLY A 660 -3.61 18.34 -25.43
N PHE A 661 -2.45 17.68 -25.36
CA PHE A 661 -1.91 17.10 -24.13
C PHE A 661 -1.07 18.15 -23.39
N MET A 662 -1.56 18.58 -22.23
CA MET A 662 -0.83 19.44 -21.29
C MET A 662 -0.27 18.56 -20.17
N LEU A 663 1.03 18.27 -20.23
CA LEU A 663 1.70 17.31 -19.37
C LEU A 663 2.59 17.97 -18.31
N THR A 664 2.84 17.23 -17.23
CA THR A 664 3.76 17.65 -16.15
C THR A 664 4.45 16.42 -15.56
N ASP A 665 5.49 16.65 -14.75
CA ASP A 665 6.18 15.62 -13.98
C ASP A 665 6.71 14.42 -14.79
N PRO A 666 7.39 14.62 -15.94
CA PRO A 666 7.95 13.51 -16.69
C PRO A 666 9.16 12.86 -15.99
N VAL A 667 9.40 11.60 -16.31
CA VAL A 667 10.65 10.90 -16.01
C VAL A 667 11.44 10.68 -17.30
N ILE A 668 12.76 10.92 -17.25
CA ILE A 668 13.66 10.62 -18.37
C ILE A 668 14.62 9.51 -17.94
N HIS A 669 14.48 8.33 -18.55
CA HIS A 669 15.45 7.25 -18.41
C HIS A 669 16.68 7.52 -19.27
N HIS A 670 17.87 7.50 -18.68
CA HIS A 670 19.13 7.70 -19.41
C HIS A 670 19.87 6.37 -19.62
N SER A 671 20.19 6.03 -20.88
CA SER A 671 20.89 4.77 -21.18
C SER A 671 22.38 4.77 -20.79
N ARG A 672 22.96 5.97 -20.61
CA ARG A 672 24.35 6.21 -20.18
C ARG A 672 24.44 7.47 -19.31
N GLY A 673 25.44 7.53 -18.44
CA GLY A 673 25.70 8.68 -17.56
C GLY A 673 25.15 8.51 -16.14
N SER A 674 25.33 9.55 -15.31
CA SER A 674 24.74 9.60 -13.98
C SER A 674 23.23 9.77 -14.07
N ARG A 675 22.50 8.89 -13.38
CA ARG A 675 21.04 8.96 -13.22
C ARG A 675 20.65 10.29 -12.59
N ARG A 676 19.56 10.89 -13.06
CA ARG A 676 19.07 12.16 -12.54
C ARG A 676 17.88 11.94 -11.60
N GLY A 677 18.19 11.58 -10.36
CA GLY A 677 17.19 11.25 -9.34
C GLY A 677 16.86 9.75 -9.27
N ALA A 678 16.02 9.39 -8.30
CA ALA A 678 15.69 8.00 -7.99
C ALA A 678 14.72 7.36 -9.01
N THR A 679 13.98 8.18 -9.76
CA THR A 679 12.97 7.74 -10.74
C THR A 679 13.56 7.34 -12.10
N ASP A 680 14.79 7.76 -12.41
CA ASP A 680 15.55 7.32 -13.59
C ASP A 680 16.11 5.90 -13.38
N ARG A 681 15.40 4.91 -13.95
CA ARG A 681 15.77 3.48 -13.90
C ARG A 681 16.76 3.10 -15.00
N GLY A 682 17.26 4.07 -15.78
CA GLY A 682 18.23 3.89 -16.85
C GLY A 682 17.82 2.82 -17.87
N ARG A 683 18.76 1.98 -18.29
CA ARG A 683 18.51 0.93 -19.30
C ARG A 683 17.39 -0.05 -18.90
N ALA A 684 17.24 -0.35 -17.62
CA ALA A 684 16.19 -1.26 -17.15
C ALA A 684 14.80 -0.66 -17.37
N GLY A 685 14.64 0.65 -17.10
CA GLY A 685 13.39 1.37 -17.39
C GLY A 685 13.07 1.40 -18.89
N ILE A 686 14.08 1.64 -19.72
CA ILE A 686 13.94 1.60 -21.19
C ILE A 686 13.47 0.22 -21.67
N GLN A 687 14.12 -0.85 -21.19
CA GLN A 687 13.75 -2.23 -21.53
C GLN A 687 12.33 -2.55 -21.08
N SER A 688 11.94 -2.13 -19.88
CA SER A 688 10.60 -2.39 -19.35
C SER A 688 9.51 -1.70 -20.17
N PHE A 689 9.75 -0.46 -20.63
CA PHE A 689 8.84 0.22 -21.57
C PHE A 689 8.68 -0.54 -22.89
N PHE A 690 9.78 -0.99 -23.50
CA PHE A 690 9.69 -1.71 -24.78
C PHE A 690 9.15 -3.13 -24.66
N ALA A 691 9.18 -3.73 -23.47
CA ALA A 691 8.57 -5.03 -23.23
C ALA A 691 7.03 -4.99 -23.33
N SER A 692 6.40 -3.87 -22.96
CA SER A 692 4.95 -3.68 -22.98
C SER A 692 4.46 -2.82 -24.15
N HIS A 693 5.33 -2.02 -24.76
CA HIS A 693 4.97 -1.10 -25.84
C HIS A 693 4.67 -1.82 -27.15
N VAL A 694 3.48 -1.55 -27.71
CA VAL A 694 3.08 -2.01 -29.04
C VAL A 694 2.98 -0.83 -30.00
N CYS A 695 3.66 -0.89 -31.15
CA CYS A 695 3.62 0.18 -32.14
C CYS A 695 2.21 0.42 -32.68
N ASN A 696 1.66 1.57 -32.33
CA ASN A 696 0.37 2.07 -32.79
C ASN A 696 0.43 2.72 -34.20
N PRO A 697 -0.71 3.11 -34.80
CA PRO A 697 -0.74 3.73 -36.13
C PRO A 697 0.15 4.97 -36.25
N LEU A 698 0.30 5.77 -35.18
CA LEU A 698 1.19 6.93 -35.19
C LEU A 698 2.67 6.52 -35.23
N CYS A 699 3.08 5.49 -34.47
CA CYS A 699 4.45 4.97 -34.51
C CYS A 699 4.82 4.56 -35.95
N ARG A 700 3.91 3.84 -36.62
CA ARG A 700 4.09 3.39 -38.01
C ARG A 700 4.12 4.58 -38.98
N ARG A 701 3.22 5.55 -38.80
CA ARG A 701 3.18 6.79 -39.61
C ARG A 701 4.47 7.59 -39.50
N LEU A 702 5.11 7.59 -38.32
CA LEU A 702 6.38 8.26 -38.09
C LEU A 702 7.61 7.43 -38.54
N GLY A 703 7.40 6.17 -38.94
CA GLY A 703 8.46 5.26 -39.39
C GLY A 703 9.37 4.77 -38.26
N LEU A 704 8.83 4.66 -37.04
CA LEU A 704 9.61 4.21 -35.89
C LEU A 704 9.85 2.69 -35.98
N PRO A 705 11.10 2.20 -35.80
CA PRO A 705 11.39 0.77 -35.80
C PRO A 705 10.75 0.08 -34.58
N PRO A 706 10.48 -1.23 -34.61
CA PRO A 706 10.15 -1.95 -33.39
C PRO A 706 11.27 -1.79 -32.35
N GLY A 707 10.90 -1.81 -31.06
CA GLY A 707 11.84 -1.62 -29.96
C GLY A 707 13.07 -2.54 -30.03
N PRO A 708 14.16 -2.20 -29.33
CA PRO A 708 15.35 -3.05 -29.30
C PRO A 708 14.96 -4.47 -28.85
N ALA A 709 15.26 -5.48 -29.67
CA ALA A 709 15.04 -6.88 -29.32
C ALA A 709 15.80 -7.19 -28.01
N THR A 710 15.07 -7.75 -27.05
CA THR A 710 15.56 -8.10 -25.70
C THR A 710 16.68 -9.13 -25.73
#